data_AF-A0A929QST0-F1
#
_entry.id   AF-A0A929QST0-F1
#
_cell.length_a   1.000
_cell.length_b   1.000
_cell.length_c   1.000
_cell.angle_alpha   90.00
_cell.angle_beta   90.00
_cell.angle_gamma   90.00
#
_symmetry.space_group_name_H-M   'P 1'
#
loop_
_entity.id
_entity.type
_entity.pdbx_description
1 polymer ?
#
loop_
_entity_poly.entity_id
_entity_poly.type
_entity_poly.pdbx_seq_one_letter_code
_entity_poly.pdbx_strand_id
1 'polypeptide(L)'
;MPGLYIDFNIPLEVRKLVEKMVNQRRDKSTPNQNIILDELKRRWVSQPRSVQDKHKEVIRIKFKLPLSVSTISAEILRRPCRVEVFYIDRSNNRRPVLNQNRTPLSVIVDGGVESNSWYKWFSRCYPIVAKEIQFVVSRVYQGQDDTKYSVGLKNILIKRNVFNRNDALRPLEDESDVYGNVITKYVKDWDASKAIDDNAMTFWKSSPQPSPDAVVNFYLDLRDENGNSQTIDKVYLDPVYKGNLLNLYHSSDETTVLTKISQSAITPTAEENFYWDTAKALNATLGESKYVLPVSWGNFTSDPMWFGFQWTPLFSSKNPPSRDISLIETNSNDKDAVNFSIKYLIATKEFEVKWQGFAISYTKKYLIEEDFDKNSPLNIVFGVNYTKNGGADLTFKAVSYDSRSPKRIVSFTERGLKGVAEKFNFTNEIIIKNLSGSLSAMVIKKEVFGQQTSDLFMKNPTFYVSPDPVLPEDNGTVEHTSLDNALFAANWSEQSYAIGGRSSSEYEAKKWVPIWKDYFAEKGFIYLPEPITIKYMKFELTGLTPEPYPVYEPGIEVKYQVFPVSVEQESLQGFRLNIGKGVGGLLNFVNINGINHFNIFSRKSWSDAAQKLFGKTYSPVKLDVQKGNTVGTYPASQQDPISNSTRLELASNILNRREELAPYVLARNESYVTIKSDGLLKIEPYTKIPWQEIADANPGALDFNQKPGMLPVRGADYWVFPGQILKVPAHVMRGITNSSTVTELRAASTNRVRFQSNSVHKYETRTVKRDAAIAYFAGFREVTPYMSSYTANEDRDVIDFPVYNSPPWVLTNMETLGNGVTRATQPGGMAVFKMKTNSTFRRVKFDIRDSGYQRSDSMWNDDYDDRLSYNVTVTQPDGAAWTDFLTKWTDEKSDWGSPEGLVSINLDGDRVFDGKRVLRITRAAGTGEAKIAIRQANHFLKDGCTVRLRAKVMKLTPSKNKMIMKFFEKGGSKPIYETTLPDQPGQWIDFVSETFTTPNAGPGEYRVEFITKGDDKETILVSDIYSEVSHLHYYVVPGKTEGYEATDFRDITALRENPENGYFVAQEPINEMTVIVLAKSNKQYLYGMTINPLYLQ
;
A
#
# COMPACT_ATOMS: atom_id res chain seq x y z
N MET A 1 -37.43 47.52 38.85
CA MET A 1 -38.44 47.86 37.82
C MET A 1 -39.20 46.60 37.43
N PRO A 2 -40.54 46.67 37.32
CA PRO A 2 -41.41 45.53 37.03
C PRO A 2 -41.49 45.22 35.52
N GLY A 3 -41.61 43.92 35.22
CA GLY A 3 -42.49 43.33 34.19
C GLY A 3 -42.29 43.74 32.73
N LEU A 4 -41.51 42.96 31.98
CA LEU A 4 -41.79 42.72 30.56
C LEU A 4 -42.78 41.54 30.48
N TYR A 5 -44.04 41.83 30.17
CA TYR A 5 -45.05 40.80 29.90
C TYR A 5 -44.96 40.40 28.42
N ILE A 6 -44.69 39.12 28.15
CA ILE A 6 -44.92 38.52 26.83
C ILE A 6 -46.31 37.89 26.89
N ASP A 7 -47.26 38.52 26.21
CA ASP A 7 -48.63 38.06 26.11
C ASP A 7 -48.71 36.89 25.10
N PHE A 8 -48.92 35.67 25.60
CA PHE A 8 -49.19 34.52 24.74
C PHE A 8 -50.69 34.52 24.42
N ASN A 9 -51.06 35.08 23.27
CA ASN A 9 -52.39 34.90 22.71
C ASN A 9 -52.54 33.46 22.21
N ILE A 10 -52.98 32.57 23.11
CA ILE A 10 -53.40 31.22 22.75
C ILE A 10 -54.72 31.35 21.97
N PRO A 11 -54.81 30.82 20.73
CA PRO A 11 -56.04 30.84 19.96
C PRO A 11 -57.20 30.23 20.75
N LEU A 12 -58.37 30.87 20.69
CA LEU A 12 -59.55 30.49 21.49
C LEU A 12 -59.93 29.00 21.34
N GLU A 13 -59.69 28.43 20.16
CA GLU A 13 -59.92 27.00 19.87
C GLU A 13 -58.96 26.06 20.62
N VAL A 14 -57.70 26.48 20.83
CA VAL A 14 -56.71 25.71 21.60
C VAL A 14 -57.05 25.77 23.08
N ARG A 15 -57.50 26.93 23.59
CA ARG A 15 -57.98 27.05 24.97
C ARG A 15 -59.21 26.17 25.22
N LYS A 16 -60.20 26.19 24.31
CA LYS A 16 -61.39 25.32 24.39
C LYS A 16 -61.00 23.84 24.37
N LEU A 17 -60.02 23.44 23.55
CA LEU A 17 -59.53 22.07 23.48
C LEU A 17 -58.87 21.64 24.80
N VAL A 18 -58.05 22.51 25.40
CA VAL A 18 -57.38 22.25 26.68
C VAL A 18 -58.40 22.20 27.83
N GLU A 19 -59.35 23.13 27.90
CA GLU A 19 -60.44 23.10 28.89
C GLU A 19 -61.31 21.84 28.75
N LYS A 20 -61.57 21.37 27.52
CA LYS A 20 -62.31 20.13 27.24
C LYS A 20 -61.54 18.88 27.69
N MET A 21 -60.22 18.84 27.46
CA MET A 21 -59.36 17.73 27.91
C MET A 21 -59.15 17.69 29.43
N VAL A 22 -59.08 18.86 30.09
CA VAL A 22 -58.95 18.96 31.55
C VAL A 22 -60.25 18.56 32.25
N ASN A 23 -61.40 18.95 31.71
CA ASN A 23 -62.71 18.60 32.28
C ASN A 23 -63.05 17.11 32.07
N GLN A 24 -62.60 16.48 30.99
CA GLN A 24 -62.77 15.05 30.75
C GLN A 24 -61.92 14.15 31.66
N ARG A 25 -60.80 14.65 32.21
CA ARG A 25 -59.95 13.88 33.14
C ARG A 25 -60.49 13.80 34.58
N ARG A 26 -61.45 14.64 34.97
CA ARG A 26 -61.97 14.74 36.35
C ARG A 26 -63.17 13.85 36.64
N ASP A 27 -63.83 13.30 35.63
CA ASP A 27 -65.01 12.46 35.82
C ASP A 27 -64.62 10.97 35.83
N LYS A 28 -64.61 10.35 37.01
CA LYS A 28 -64.24 8.93 37.21
C LYS A 28 -65.38 7.95 36.91
N SER A 29 -66.53 8.44 36.42
CA SER A 29 -67.77 7.65 36.30
C SER A 29 -68.15 7.25 34.87
N THR A 30 -67.43 7.71 33.85
CA THR A 30 -67.67 7.32 32.46
C THR A 30 -66.59 6.34 31.99
N PRO A 31 -66.92 5.12 31.52
CA PRO A 31 -65.92 4.28 30.87
C PRO A 31 -65.38 5.07 29.69
N ASN A 32 -64.04 5.15 29.57
CA ASN A 32 -63.31 5.86 28.52
C ASN A 32 -63.95 5.67 27.14
N GLN A 33 -64.91 6.53 26.80
CA GLN A 33 -65.24 6.80 25.42
C GLN A 33 -64.16 7.77 24.97
N ASN A 34 -63.01 7.17 24.60
CA ASN A 34 -62.17 7.75 23.59
C ASN A 34 -63.13 8.24 22.51
N ILE A 35 -63.16 9.54 22.26
CA ILE A 35 -63.62 10.03 20.97
C ILE A 35 -62.62 9.44 20.00
N ILE A 36 -62.92 8.24 19.53
CA ILE A 36 -62.41 7.68 18.31
C ILE A 36 -62.88 8.68 17.27
N LEU A 37 -62.07 9.71 17.00
CA LEU A 37 -61.94 10.18 15.62
C LEU A 37 -61.82 8.88 14.84
N ASP A 38 -62.88 8.50 14.13
CA ASP A 38 -62.93 7.28 13.34
C ASP A 38 -61.60 7.23 12.63
N GLU A 39 -60.70 6.34 13.09
CA GLU A 39 -59.44 6.09 12.41
C GLU A 39 -59.89 5.98 10.96
N LEU A 40 -59.43 6.86 10.07
CA LEU A 40 -59.76 6.78 8.65
C LEU A 40 -59.52 5.32 8.26
N LYS A 41 -60.59 4.51 8.26
CA LYS A 41 -60.41 3.06 8.42
C LYS A 41 -59.82 2.63 7.10
N ARG A 42 -58.51 2.41 7.03
CA ARG A 42 -57.77 1.96 5.85
C ARG A 42 -58.16 0.50 5.54
N ARG A 43 -59.45 0.28 5.27
CA ARG A 43 -60.09 -1.02 5.03
C ARG A 43 -60.91 -0.94 3.76
N TRP A 44 -60.81 -1.97 2.95
CA TRP A 44 -61.64 -2.24 1.80
C TRP A 44 -62.41 -3.53 2.04
N VAL A 45 -63.68 -3.54 1.67
CA VAL A 45 -64.56 -4.71 1.76
C VAL A 45 -65.36 -4.79 0.48
N SER A 46 -65.38 -5.98 -0.13
CA SER A 46 -66.16 -6.26 -1.34
C SER A 46 -67.67 -6.33 -1.07
N GLN A 47 -68.47 -6.23 -2.14
CA GLN A 47 -69.90 -6.56 -2.05
C GLN A 47 -70.08 -8.05 -1.68
N PRO A 48 -71.08 -8.39 -0.85
CA PRO A 48 -71.39 -9.79 -0.55
C PRO A 48 -71.78 -10.54 -1.81
N ARG A 49 -71.06 -11.63 -2.11
CA ARG A 49 -71.33 -12.52 -3.26
C ARG A 49 -71.37 -13.96 -2.79
N SER A 50 -72.03 -14.81 -3.58
CA SER A 50 -72.10 -16.26 -3.39
C SER A 50 -70.71 -16.89 -3.40
N VAL A 51 -70.54 -18.02 -2.70
CA VAL A 51 -69.28 -18.77 -2.66
C VAL A 51 -68.96 -19.41 -4.01
N GLN A 52 -69.98 -19.67 -4.82
CA GLN A 52 -69.90 -20.26 -6.15
C GLN A 52 -69.60 -19.22 -7.23
N ASP A 53 -69.59 -17.93 -6.87
CA ASP A 53 -69.24 -16.84 -7.78
C ASP A 53 -67.77 -16.94 -8.23
N LYS A 54 -67.55 -17.09 -9.53
CA LYS A 54 -66.21 -17.18 -10.16
C LYS A 54 -65.52 -15.82 -10.32
N HIS A 55 -66.22 -14.71 -10.06
CA HIS A 55 -65.62 -13.38 -10.18
C HIS A 55 -64.52 -13.18 -9.13
N LYS A 56 -63.40 -12.60 -9.58
CA LYS A 56 -62.28 -12.21 -8.72
C LYS A 56 -62.36 -10.72 -8.42
N GLU A 57 -62.17 -10.35 -7.17
CA GLU A 57 -62.03 -8.95 -6.77
C GLU A 57 -60.58 -8.53 -6.96
N VAL A 58 -60.33 -7.34 -7.54
CA VAL A 58 -58.96 -6.86 -7.81
C VAL A 58 -58.78 -5.47 -7.25
N ILE A 59 -57.93 -5.35 -6.23
CA ILE A 59 -57.49 -4.06 -5.70
C ILE A 59 -56.19 -3.67 -6.41
N ARG A 60 -56.17 -2.50 -7.05
CA ARG A 60 -55.02 -1.99 -7.79
C ARG A 60 -54.44 -0.79 -7.05
N ILE A 61 -53.15 -0.86 -6.75
CA ILE A 61 -52.39 0.22 -6.15
C ILE A 61 -51.39 0.68 -7.20
N LYS A 62 -51.66 1.82 -7.82
CA LYS A 62 -50.78 2.45 -8.81
C LYS A 62 -49.80 3.37 -8.11
N PHE A 63 -48.52 3.23 -8.43
CA PHE A 63 -47.49 4.13 -7.96
C PHE A 63 -47.29 5.28 -8.94
N LYS A 64 -46.97 6.46 -8.41
CA LYS A 64 -46.61 7.63 -9.24
C LYS A 64 -45.36 7.38 -10.07
N LEU A 65 -44.41 6.62 -9.51
CA LEU A 65 -43.18 6.16 -10.14
C LEU A 65 -43.04 4.65 -9.94
N PRO A 66 -42.33 3.92 -10.83
CA PRO A 66 -42.00 2.52 -10.57
C PRO A 66 -41.28 2.38 -9.22
N LEU A 67 -41.83 1.60 -8.29
CA LEU A 67 -41.24 1.40 -6.97
C LEU A 67 -40.66 -0.01 -6.84
N SER A 68 -39.51 -0.11 -6.18
CA SER A 68 -38.97 -1.40 -5.77
C SER A 68 -39.77 -1.90 -4.57
N VAL A 69 -40.22 -3.15 -4.59
CA VAL A 69 -41.04 -3.76 -3.54
C VAL A 69 -40.36 -5.02 -3.06
N SER A 70 -40.15 -5.12 -1.75
CA SER A 70 -39.49 -6.25 -1.09
C SER A 70 -40.37 -6.94 -0.04
N THR A 71 -41.34 -6.21 0.51
CA THR A 71 -42.18 -6.71 1.60
C THR A 71 -43.62 -6.28 1.38
N ILE A 72 -44.53 -7.22 1.60
CA ILE A 72 -45.97 -6.98 1.52
C ILE A 72 -46.60 -7.53 2.79
N SER A 73 -47.41 -6.70 3.44
CA SER A 73 -48.29 -7.15 4.52
C SER A 73 -49.68 -6.58 4.39
N ALA A 74 -50.66 -7.32 4.87
CA ALA A 74 -52.05 -6.91 4.92
C ALA A 74 -52.76 -7.66 6.03
N GLU A 75 -53.83 -7.08 6.55
CA GLU A 75 -54.78 -7.81 7.37
C GLU A 75 -55.96 -8.23 6.50
N ILE A 76 -56.26 -9.52 6.46
CA ILE A 76 -57.28 -10.15 5.59
C ILE A 76 -58.47 -10.54 6.45
N LEU A 77 -59.70 -10.26 6.02
CA LEU A 77 -60.89 -10.68 6.76
C LEU A 77 -60.94 -12.21 6.85
N ARG A 78 -61.18 -12.78 8.04
CA ARG A 78 -61.24 -14.25 8.27
C ARG A 78 -62.51 -14.89 7.69
N ARG A 79 -62.61 -14.87 6.37
CA ARG A 79 -63.58 -15.60 5.56
C ARG A 79 -62.82 -16.49 4.58
N PRO A 80 -63.39 -17.63 4.16
CA PRO A 80 -62.77 -18.53 3.19
C PRO A 80 -62.41 -17.78 1.91
N CYS A 81 -61.13 -17.41 1.75
CA CYS A 81 -60.67 -16.67 0.59
C CYS A 81 -59.21 -16.96 0.28
N ARG A 82 -58.86 -16.81 -0.99
CA ARG A 82 -57.51 -16.88 -1.50
C ARG A 82 -57.11 -15.50 -2.01
N VAL A 83 -56.01 -14.98 -1.49
CA VAL A 83 -55.40 -13.72 -1.91
C VAL A 83 -54.15 -14.07 -2.72
N GLU A 84 -54.10 -13.63 -3.96
CA GLU A 84 -52.96 -13.74 -4.88
C GLU A 84 -52.43 -12.34 -5.18
N VAL A 85 -51.11 -12.17 -5.28
CA VAL A 85 -50.52 -10.86 -5.56
C VAL A 85 -49.83 -10.85 -6.92
N PHE A 86 -50.15 -9.86 -7.74
CA PHE A 86 -49.54 -9.61 -9.04
C PHE A 86 -48.97 -8.20 -9.09
N TYR A 87 -48.06 -7.96 -10.02
CA TYR A 87 -47.54 -6.63 -10.30
C TYR A 87 -47.51 -6.38 -11.81
N ILE A 88 -47.55 -5.11 -12.18
CA ILE A 88 -47.27 -4.64 -13.53
C ILE A 88 -45.81 -4.16 -13.56
N ASP A 89 -45.01 -4.79 -14.41
CA ASP A 89 -43.60 -4.45 -14.59
C ASP A 89 -43.41 -3.10 -15.32
N ARG A 90 -42.16 -2.67 -15.47
CA ARG A 90 -41.83 -1.41 -16.16
C ARG A 90 -42.21 -1.42 -17.65
N SER A 91 -42.30 -2.59 -18.27
CA SER A 91 -42.71 -2.81 -19.67
C SER A 91 -44.22 -3.00 -19.83
N ASN A 92 -45.00 -2.78 -18.76
CA ASN A 92 -46.45 -2.97 -18.70
C ASN A 92 -46.92 -4.43 -18.84
N ASN A 93 -46.05 -5.42 -18.58
CA ASN A 93 -46.47 -6.81 -18.51
C ASN A 93 -46.96 -7.16 -17.09
N ARG A 94 -48.00 -7.99 -17.02
CA ARG A 94 -48.54 -8.49 -15.75
C ARG A 94 -47.83 -9.77 -15.33
N ARG A 95 -47.24 -9.77 -14.14
CA ARG A 95 -46.49 -10.93 -13.58
C ARG A 95 -46.92 -11.23 -12.13
N PRO A 96 -46.86 -12.49 -11.67
CA PRO A 96 -47.10 -12.82 -10.26
C PRO A 96 -45.93 -12.31 -9.39
N VAL A 97 -46.24 -11.82 -8.19
CA VAL A 97 -45.19 -11.53 -7.19
C VAL A 97 -44.66 -12.86 -6.68
N LEU A 98 -43.35 -13.03 -6.63
CA LEU A 98 -42.72 -14.25 -6.14
C LEU A 98 -42.21 -14.05 -4.71
N ASN A 99 -42.17 -15.09 -3.89
CA ASN A 99 -41.44 -15.08 -2.63
C ASN A 99 -39.92 -15.27 -2.85
N GLN A 100 -39.14 -15.28 -1.77
CA GLN A 100 -37.67 -15.47 -1.84
C GLN A 100 -37.28 -16.80 -2.51
N ASN A 101 -38.14 -17.83 -2.44
CA ASN A 101 -37.94 -19.14 -3.07
C ASN A 101 -38.48 -19.20 -4.51
N ARG A 102 -38.74 -18.05 -5.15
CA ARG A 102 -39.27 -17.93 -6.53
C ARG A 102 -40.65 -18.58 -6.73
N THR A 103 -41.44 -18.78 -5.67
CA THR A 103 -42.82 -19.30 -5.76
C THR A 103 -43.85 -18.17 -5.70
N PRO A 104 -44.96 -18.23 -6.46
CA PRO A 104 -45.99 -17.18 -6.46
C PRO A 104 -46.58 -16.91 -5.07
N LEU A 105 -46.63 -15.63 -4.71
CA LEU A 105 -47.14 -15.17 -3.44
C LEU A 105 -48.67 -15.32 -3.40
N SER A 106 -49.13 -16.27 -2.59
CA SER A 106 -50.55 -16.46 -2.31
C SER A 106 -50.77 -16.91 -0.88
N VAL A 107 -51.94 -16.58 -0.33
CA VAL A 107 -52.38 -17.04 0.98
C VAL A 107 -53.83 -17.48 0.90
N ILE A 108 -54.13 -18.61 1.52
CA ILE A 108 -55.49 -19.10 1.73
C ILE A 108 -55.82 -18.84 3.20
N VAL A 109 -56.94 -18.16 3.43
CA VAL A 109 -57.43 -17.82 4.76
C VAL A 109 -58.71 -18.61 4.99
N ASP A 110 -58.73 -19.38 6.07
CA ASP A 110 -59.90 -20.16 6.49
C ASP A 110 -60.92 -19.28 7.24
N GLY A 111 -62.16 -19.76 7.32
CA GLY A 111 -63.22 -19.11 8.10
C GLY A 111 -62.91 -19.13 9.60
N GLY A 112 -63.01 -17.97 10.26
CA GLY A 112 -62.90 -17.86 11.72
C GLY A 112 -64.25 -18.04 12.43
N VAL A 113 -64.22 -18.39 13.72
CA VAL A 113 -65.42 -18.49 14.59
C VAL A 113 -66.09 -17.13 14.81
N GLU A 114 -65.30 -16.04 14.79
CA GLU A 114 -65.79 -14.66 14.91
C GLU A 114 -65.95 -13.99 13.54
N SER A 115 -67.15 -13.51 13.25
CA SER A 115 -67.57 -12.96 11.95
C SER A 115 -66.85 -11.67 11.50
N ASN A 116 -66.08 -11.02 12.38
CA ASN A 116 -65.36 -9.76 12.17
C ASN A 116 -63.86 -9.82 12.52
N SER A 117 -63.29 -11.02 12.63
CA SER A 117 -61.87 -11.21 12.94
C SER A 117 -60.98 -11.07 11.70
N TRP A 118 -59.74 -10.59 11.89
CA TRP A 118 -58.78 -10.33 10.82
C TRP A 118 -57.53 -11.21 10.96
N TYR A 119 -57.08 -11.80 9.86
CA TYR A 119 -55.85 -12.57 9.73
C TYR A 119 -54.70 -11.66 9.32
N LYS A 120 -53.67 -11.54 10.17
CA LYS A 120 -52.47 -10.77 9.85
C LYS A 120 -51.59 -11.59 8.91
N TRP A 121 -51.36 -11.07 7.72
CA TRP A 121 -50.50 -11.69 6.72
C TRP A 121 -49.27 -10.82 6.46
N PHE A 122 -48.11 -11.45 6.47
CA PHE A 122 -46.82 -10.83 6.20
C PHE A 122 -46.02 -11.77 5.31
N SER A 123 -45.41 -11.23 4.26
CA SER A 123 -44.49 -12.00 3.42
C SER A 123 -43.38 -11.13 2.84
N ARG A 124 -42.20 -11.75 2.73
CA ARG A 124 -41.05 -11.20 1.98
C ARG A 124 -41.15 -11.70 0.54
N CYS A 125 -41.13 -10.78 -0.40
CA CYS A 125 -41.12 -11.09 -1.82
C CYS A 125 -39.71 -11.00 -2.41
N TYR A 126 -39.49 -11.69 -3.53
CA TYR A 126 -38.37 -11.40 -4.40
C TYR A 126 -38.44 -9.92 -4.80
N PRO A 127 -37.34 -9.14 -4.71
CA PRO A 127 -37.32 -7.74 -5.06
C PRO A 127 -37.85 -7.53 -6.48
N ILE A 128 -38.91 -6.75 -6.62
CA ILE A 128 -39.52 -6.43 -7.92
C ILE A 128 -39.58 -4.94 -8.11
N VAL A 129 -39.49 -4.47 -9.35
CA VAL A 129 -39.85 -3.10 -9.71
C VAL A 129 -41.25 -3.08 -10.31
N ALA A 130 -42.19 -2.48 -9.60
CA ALA A 130 -43.59 -2.44 -9.99
C ALA A 130 -44.06 -1.01 -10.27
N LYS A 131 -44.83 -0.82 -11.36
CA LYS A 131 -45.65 0.38 -11.58
C LYS A 131 -46.98 0.30 -10.83
N GLU A 132 -47.50 -0.91 -10.69
CA GLU A 132 -48.77 -1.20 -10.03
C GLU A 132 -48.69 -2.55 -9.32
N ILE A 133 -49.26 -2.64 -8.13
CA ILE A 133 -49.51 -3.91 -7.43
C ILE A 133 -51.00 -4.21 -7.41
N GLN A 134 -51.34 -5.47 -7.66
CA GLN A 134 -52.70 -5.99 -7.71
C GLN A 134 -52.88 -7.08 -6.65
N PHE A 135 -53.81 -6.87 -5.73
CA PHE A 135 -54.32 -7.92 -4.84
C PHE A 135 -55.55 -8.53 -5.49
N VAL A 136 -55.46 -9.80 -5.85
CA VAL A 136 -56.54 -10.56 -6.46
C VAL A 136 -57.13 -11.47 -5.39
N VAL A 137 -58.36 -11.19 -4.98
CA VAL A 137 -59.06 -11.93 -3.94
C VAL A 137 -60.15 -12.79 -4.58
N SER A 138 -60.11 -14.09 -4.29
CA SER A 138 -61.09 -15.08 -4.74
C SER A 138 -61.70 -15.80 -3.55
N ARG A 139 -62.98 -16.14 -3.64
CA ARG A 139 -63.69 -16.92 -2.60
C ARG A 139 -63.31 -18.39 -2.75
N VAL A 140 -63.13 -19.08 -1.62
CA VAL A 140 -62.77 -20.51 -1.60
C VAL A 140 -63.93 -21.28 -1.01
N TYR A 141 -64.41 -22.28 -1.75
CA TYR A 141 -65.48 -23.16 -1.29
C TYR A 141 -64.93 -24.15 -0.25
N GLN A 142 -65.52 -24.18 0.95
CA GLN A 142 -65.15 -25.08 2.06
C GLN A 142 -66.34 -25.95 2.52
N GLY A 143 -67.19 -26.42 1.59
CA GLY A 143 -68.23 -27.40 1.90
C GLY A 143 -69.43 -26.88 2.72
N GLN A 144 -69.63 -25.55 2.82
CA GLN A 144 -70.81 -24.94 3.45
C GLN A 144 -71.88 -24.54 2.42
N ASP A 145 -73.13 -24.35 2.89
CA ASP A 145 -74.24 -23.80 2.11
C ASP A 145 -73.87 -22.46 1.43
N ASP A 146 -74.53 -22.14 0.31
CA ASP A 146 -74.27 -20.97 -0.54
C ASP A 146 -74.58 -19.62 0.15
N THR A 147 -73.77 -19.30 1.15
CA THR A 147 -73.90 -18.11 1.97
C THR A 147 -73.15 -16.95 1.31
N LYS A 148 -73.83 -15.81 1.14
CA LYS A 148 -73.22 -14.61 0.58
C LYS A 148 -72.34 -13.96 1.65
N TYR A 149 -71.05 -13.82 1.38
CA TYR A 149 -70.13 -13.09 2.27
C TYR A 149 -69.22 -12.14 1.51
N SER A 150 -68.80 -11.09 2.22
CA SER A 150 -67.79 -10.15 1.74
C SER A 150 -66.40 -10.65 2.11
N VAL A 151 -65.45 -10.46 1.19
CA VAL A 151 -64.01 -10.49 1.48
C VAL A 151 -63.51 -9.07 1.71
N GLY A 152 -62.44 -8.91 2.49
CA GLY A 152 -61.89 -7.59 2.79
C GLY A 152 -60.40 -7.61 3.11
N LEU A 153 -59.74 -6.48 2.86
CA LEU A 153 -58.34 -6.20 3.15
C LEU A 153 -58.25 -4.88 3.94
N LYS A 154 -57.41 -4.81 4.97
CA LYS A 154 -57.11 -3.55 5.66
C LYS A 154 -55.62 -3.45 5.99
N ASN A 155 -55.16 -2.25 6.26
CA ASN A 155 -53.77 -1.96 6.62
C ASN A 155 -52.76 -2.58 5.62
N ILE A 156 -53.04 -2.46 4.32
CA ILE A 156 -52.11 -2.89 3.28
C ILE A 156 -50.85 -2.03 3.40
N LEU A 157 -49.72 -2.68 3.62
CA LEU A 157 -48.41 -2.05 3.65
C LEU A 157 -47.56 -2.69 2.56
N ILE A 158 -47.14 -1.86 1.62
CA ILE A 158 -46.16 -2.22 0.59
C ILE A 158 -44.89 -1.47 0.95
N LYS A 159 -43.81 -2.21 1.18
CA LYS A 159 -42.55 -1.61 1.62
C LYS A 159 -41.44 -1.91 0.64
N ARG A 160 -40.56 -0.92 0.52
CA ARG A 160 -39.22 -1.05 -0.06
C ARG A 160 -38.24 -1.13 1.08
N ASN A 161 -37.60 -2.28 1.27
CA ASN A 161 -36.40 -2.34 2.09
C ASN A 161 -35.25 -1.77 1.27
N VAL A 162 -34.61 -0.74 1.81
CA VAL A 162 -33.36 -0.23 1.27
C VAL A 162 -32.24 -0.98 1.97
N PHE A 163 -31.69 -2.00 1.31
CA PHE A 163 -30.54 -2.74 1.84
C PHE A 163 -29.24 -2.14 1.33
N ASN A 164 -29.24 -1.73 0.07
CA ASN A 164 -28.09 -1.15 -0.61
C ASN A 164 -28.43 0.24 -1.15
N ARG A 165 -27.39 1.03 -1.48
CA ARG A 165 -27.58 2.38 -2.02
C ARG A 165 -28.40 2.39 -3.31
N ASN A 166 -28.26 1.34 -4.13
CA ASN A 166 -29.07 1.12 -5.34
C ASN A 166 -30.58 1.11 -5.09
N ASP A 167 -31.03 0.61 -3.94
CA ASP A 167 -32.45 0.56 -3.60
C ASP A 167 -33.02 1.96 -3.33
N ALA A 168 -32.16 2.92 -2.98
CA ALA A 168 -32.50 4.31 -2.70
C ALA A 168 -32.11 5.31 -3.80
N LEU A 169 -31.82 4.83 -5.03
CA LEU A 169 -31.55 5.70 -6.17
C LEU A 169 -32.79 6.44 -6.67
N ARG A 170 -33.97 5.87 -6.41
CA ARG A 170 -35.24 6.51 -6.76
C ARG A 170 -35.58 7.62 -5.77
N PRO A 171 -36.11 8.75 -6.26
CA PRO A 171 -36.50 9.89 -5.43
C PRO A 171 -37.41 9.45 -4.28
N LEU A 172 -37.15 10.01 -3.10
CA LEU A 172 -38.01 9.86 -1.93
C LEU A 172 -39.11 10.92 -2.04
N GLU A 173 -40.35 10.53 -1.77
CA GLU A 173 -41.46 11.49 -1.79
C GLU A 173 -41.32 12.50 -0.65
N ASP A 174 -41.63 13.75 -0.97
CA ASP A 174 -41.75 14.80 0.04
C ASP A 174 -42.95 14.52 0.95
N GLU A 175 -42.77 14.72 2.25
CA GLU A 175 -43.84 14.60 3.23
C GLU A 175 -44.23 15.98 3.74
N SER A 176 -45.49 16.19 4.10
CA SER A 176 -45.90 17.37 4.85
C SER A 176 -45.86 17.07 6.34
N ASP A 177 -45.20 17.91 7.14
CA ASP A 177 -45.32 17.84 8.58
C ASP A 177 -46.75 18.19 9.05
N VAL A 178 -47.01 18.04 10.35
CA VAL A 178 -48.33 18.33 10.95
C VAL A 178 -48.73 19.83 10.81
N TYR A 179 -47.77 20.71 10.53
CA TYR A 179 -47.96 22.14 10.32
C TYR A 179 -48.01 22.55 8.83
N GLY A 180 -47.90 21.59 7.90
CA GLY A 180 -47.92 21.81 6.46
C GLY A 180 -46.56 22.17 5.84
N ASN A 181 -45.46 22.11 6.59
CA ASN A 181 -44.12 22.30 6.03
C ASN A 181 -43.71 21.10 5.19
N VAL A 182 -43.06 21.34 4.04
CA VAL A 182 -42.56 20.27 3.17
C VAL A 182 -41.23 19.74 3.72
N ILE A 183 -41.21 18.45 4.07
CA ILE A 183 -40.03 17.68 4.46
C ILE A 183 -39.53 16.93 3.23
N THR A 184 -38.41 17.39 2.68
CA THR A 184 -37.69 16.68 1.62
C THR A 184 -36.66 15.73 2.22
N LYS A 185 -36.66 14.49 1.72
CA LYS A 185 -35.73 13.44 2.16
C LYS A 185 -34.70 13.19 1.07
N TYR A 186 -33.42 13.16 1.44
CA TYR A 186 -32.33 12.83 0.52
C TYR A 186 -31.38 11.80 1.14
N VAL A 187 -30.71 11.03 0.30
CA VAL A 187 -29.68 10.09 0.74
C VAL A 187 -28.36 10.83 0.79
N LYS A 188 -27.69 10.79 1.94
CA LYS A 188 -26.36 11.37 2.12
C LYS A 188 -25.30 10.28 1.95
N ASP A 189 -24.51 10.39 0.90
CA ASP A 189 -23.39 9.50 0.62
C ASP A 189 -22.10 10.01 1.30
N TRP A 190 -21.39 9.13 2.00
CA TRP A 190 -20.09 9.42 2.64
C TRP A 190 -18.98 8.67 1.91
N ASP A 191 -18.82 8.98 0.63
CA ASP A 191 -17.96 8.26 -0.31
C ASP A 191 -16.47 8.39 0.00
N ALA A 192 -15.65 7.47 -0.54
CA ALA A 192 -14.21 7.42 -0.30
C ALA A 192 -13.47 8.66 -0.85
N SER A 193 -13.99 9.26 -1.93
CA SER A 193 -13.47 10.51 -2.51
C SER A 193 -13.45 11.68 -1.52
N LYS A 194 -14.31 11.66 -0.50
CA LYS A 194 -14.38 12.68 0.56
C LYS A 194 -13.25 12.63 1.57
N ALA A 195 -12.38 11.63 1.49
CA ALA A 195 -11.17 11.55 2.31
C ALA A 195 -9.96 12.21 1.63
N ILE A 196 -10.10 12.64 0.37
CA ILE A 196 -9.04 13.22 -0.47
C ILE A 196 -9.50 14.49 -1.20
N ASP A 197 -10.58 15.12 -0.74
CA ASP A 197 -11.21 16.30 -1.37
C ASP A 197 -10.72 17.64 -0.79
N ASP A 198 -9.67 17.61 0.04
CA ASP A 198 -9.09 18.76 0.76
C ASP A 198 -10.12 19.60 1.55
N ASN A 199 -11.27 19.02 1.93
CA ASN A 199 -12.33 19.71 2.64
C ASN A 199 -12.52 19.17 4.05
N ALA A 200 -12.22 20.00 5.05
CA ALA A 200 -12.29 19.61 6.45
C ALA A 200 -13.72 19.27 6.96
N MET A 201 -14.76 19.64 6.21
CA MET A 201 -16.17 19.44 6.58
C MET A 201 -16.78 18.16 6.00
N THR A 202 -16.12 17.56 5.00
CA THR A 202 -16.49 16.27 4.40
C THR A 202 -15.59 15.18 4.97
N PHE A 203 -16.06 13.94 4.87
CA PHE A 203 -15.32 12.77 5.32
C PHE A 203 -15.90 11.50 4.69
N TRP A 204 -15.08 10.46 4.61
CA TRP A 204 -15.53 9.10 4.36
C TRP A 204 -16.03 8.44 5.65
N LYS A 205 -17.13 7.69 5.56
CA LYS A 205 -17.67 6.90 6.68
C LYS A 205 -18.18 5.56 6.17
N SER A 206 -17.84 4.50 6.90
CA SER A 206 -18.26 3.15 6.57
C SER A 206 -19.78 2.96 6.63
N SER A 207 -20.27 1.95 5.93
CA SER A 207 -21.63 1.45 6.16
C SER A 207 -21.78 0.97 7.62
N PRO A 208 -23.00 1.06 8.19
CA PRO A 208 -23.21 0.76 9.60
C PRO A 208 -22.97 -0.74 9.88
N GLN A 209 -21.98 -1.06 10.71
CA GLN A 209 -21.64 -2.43 11.06
C GLN A 209 -22.42 -2.93 12.28
N PRO A 210 -22.78 -4.23 12.34
CA PRO A 210 -23.50 -4.78 13.50
C PRO A 210 -22.56 -5.15 14.66
N SER A 211 -21.24 -5.19 14.50
CA SER A 211 -20.33 -5.63 15.56
C SER A 211 -19.08 -4.75 15.60
N PRO A 212 -18.47 -4.52 16.78
CA PRO A 212 -17.21 -3.80 16.89
C PRO A 212 -16.04 -4.57 16.25
N ASP A 213 -16.15 -5.91 16.17
CA ASP A 213 -15.13 -6.79 15.58
C ASP A 213 -15.27 -6.93 14.05
N ALA A 214 -16.24 -6.22 13.45
CA ALA A 214 -16.42 -6.22 12.01
C ALA A 214 -15.19 -5.60 11.33
N VAL A 215 -14.77 -6.23 10.23
CA VAL A 215 -13.65 -5.75 9.41
C VAL A 215 -14.18 -4.76 8.38
N VAL A 216 -13.65 -3.54 8.41
CA VAL A 216 -13.94 -2.51 7.42
C VAL A 216 -12.66 -2.21 6.62
N ASN A 217 -12.77 -2.25 5.30
CA ASN A 217 -11.66 -2.00 4.40
C ASN A 217 -11.80 -0.63 3.71
N PHE A 218 -10.70 0.09 3.60
CA PHE A 218 -10.59 1.31 2.81
C PHE A 218 -9.38 1.17 1.86
N TYR A 219 -9.56 1.53 0.60
CA TYR A 219 -8.58 1.28 -0.46
C TYR A 219 -8.11 2.61 -1.07
N LEU A 220 -6.81 2.72 -1.31
CA LEU A 220 -6.19 3.81 -2.04
C LEU A 220 -5.57 3.29 -3.34
N ASP A 221 -5.84 3.99 -4.43
CA ASP A 221 -5.06 3.87 -5.67
C ASP A 221 -3.94 4.90 -5.64
N LEU A 222 -2.70 4.43 -5.71
CA LEU A 222 -1.46 5.20 -5.54
C LEU A 222 -0.63 5.20 -6.81
N ARG A 223 -1.23 4.82 -7.94
CA ARG A 223 -0.52 4.80 -9.22
C ARG A 223 -0.30 6.22 -9.72
N ASP A 224 0.79 6.40 -10.46
CA ASP A 224 1.01 7.63 -11.22
C ASP A 224 0.03 7.74 -12.40
N GLU A 225 0.09 8.86 -13.13
CA GLU A 225 -0.77 9.12 -14.30
C GLU A 225 -0.62 8.07 -15.42
N ASN A 226 0.50 7.35 -15.44
CA ASN A 226 0.80 6.28 -16.39
C ASN A 226 0.40 4.88 -15.87
N GLY A 227 -0.12 4.79 -14.64
CA GLY A 227 -0.47 3.52 -14.00
C GLY A 227 0.69 2.80 -13.31
N ASN A 228 1.88 3.42 -13.21
CA ASN A 228 3.04 2.86 -12.55
C ASN A 228 2.94 2.99 -11.03
N SER A 229 3.69 2.13 -10.33
CA SER A 229 3.79 2.18 -8.88
C SER A 229 4.52 3.45 -8.39
N GLN A 230 4.14 3.94 -7.22
CA GLN A 230 4.83 5.03 -6.52
C GLN A 230 5.51 4.52 -5.24
N THR A 231 6.59 5.15 -4.81
CA THR A 231 7.27 4.82 -3.54
C THR A 231 6.70 5.67 -2.42
N ILE A 232 6.24 5.01 -1.36
CA ILE A 232 5.61 5.64 -0.18
C ILE A 232 6.33 5.15 1.08
N ASP A 233 6.53 6.04 2.06
CA ASP A 233 7.18 5.70 3.34
C ASP A 233 6.39 6.19 4.57
N LYS A 234 5.45 7.13 4.40
CA LYS A 234 4.56 7.60 5.47
C LYS A 234 3.18 7.94 4.92
N VAL A 235 2.18 7.88 5.78
CA VAL A 235 0.80 8.20 5.43
C VAL A 235 0.27 9.15 6.49
N TYR A 236 -0.20 10.32 6.11
CA TYR A 236 -0.97 11.17 7.00
C TYR A 236 -2.40 10.66 7.10
N LEU A 237 -2.92 10.60 8.32
CA LEU A 237 -4.27 10.16 8.61
C LEU A 237 -4.94 11.18 9.53
N ASP A 238 -6.17 11.60 9.21
CA ASP A 238 -7.08 12.27 10.14
C ASP A 238 -8.38 11.46 10.25
N PRO A 239 -8.50 10.58 11.27
CA PRO A 239 -9.68 9.74 11.42
C PRO A 239 -10.84 10.49 12.09
N VAL A 240 -12.07 10.14 11.70
CA VAL A 240 -13.30 10.64 12.34
C VAL A 240 -13.43 10.07 13.75
N TYR A 241 -13.03 8.80 13.93
CA TYR A 241 -13.06 8.07 15.20
C TYR A 241 -11.63 7.68 15.60
N LYS A 242 -11.26 7.95 16.85
CA LYS A 242 -9.92 7.62 17.39
C LYS A 242 -9.92 6.25 18.04
N GLY A 243 -8.80 5.53 17.91
CA GLY A 243 -8.54 4.29 18.65
C GLY A 243 -8.98 2.99 17.96
N ASN A 244 -9.54 3.07 16.75
CA ASN A 244 -9.79 1.88 15.93
C ASN A 244 -8.44 1.19 15.60
N LEU A 245 -8.38 -0.13 15.65
CA LEU A 245 -7.20 -0.90 15.26
C LEU A 245 -7.04 -0.86 13.74
N LEU A 246 -5.85 -0.51 13.25
CA LEU A 246 -5.55 -0.32 11.84
C LEU A 246 -4.40 -1.24 11.39
N ASN A 247 -4.66 -2.09 10.40
CA ASN A 247 -3.63 -2.84 9.69
C ASN A 247 -3.47 -2.27 8.27
N LEU A 248 -2.24 -2.22 7.78
CA LEU A 248 -1.93 -1.74 6.43
C LEU A 248 -1.44 -2.88 5.55
N TYR A 249 -1.89 -2.85 4.30
CA TYR A 249 -1.48 -3.78 3.26
C TYR A 249 -1.13 -3.01 2.00
N HIS A 250 -0.22 -3.55 1.22
CA HIS A 250 0.09 -3.04 -0.10
C HIS A 250 -0.10 -4.10 -1.18
N SER A 251 -0.31 -3.64 -2.40
CA SER A 251 -0.38 -4.51 -3.57
C SER A 251 0.20 -3.81 -4.80
N SER A 252 0.90 -4.61 -5.60
CA SER A 252 1.33 -4.24 -6.96
C SER A 252 0.65 -5.13 -8.01
N ASP A 253 -0.40 -5.84 -7.60
CA ASP A 253 -1.14 -6.79 -8.43
C ASP A 253 -2.12 -6.08 -9.38
N GLU A 254 -1.99 -6.37 -10.66
CA GLU A 254 -2.83 -5.84 -11.74
C GLU A 254 -3.99 -6.76 -12.12
N THR A 255 -4.19 -7.86 -11.37
CA THR A 255 -5.34 -8.74 -11.59
C THR A 255 -6.63 -7.93 -11.57
N THR A 256 -7.38 -8.03 -12.67
CA THR A 256 -8.71 -7.45 -12.82
C THR A 256 -9.72 -8.59 -12.93
N VAL A 257 -10.77 -8.50 -12.14
CA VAL A 257 -11.93 -9.40 -12.21
C VAL A 257 -13.12 -8.62 -12.73
N LEU A 258 -14.22 -9.32 -12.97
CA LEU A 258 -15.50 -8.68 -13.29
C LEU A 258 -15.88 -7.72 -12.15
N THR A 259 -15.90 -6.42 -12.46
CA THR A 259 -16.12 -5.37 -11.48
C THR A 259 -17.60 -5.03 -11.38
N LYS A 260 -18.07 -4.74 -10.18
CA LYS A 260 -19.39 -4.14 -9.98
C LYS A 260 -19.27 -2.62 -10.10
N ILE A 261 -20.35 -1.97 -10.52
CA ILE A 261 -20.42 -0.51 -10.49
C ILE A 261 -20.45 -0.01 -9.03
N SER A 262 -19.76 1.10 -8.75
CA SER A 262 -19.97 1.80 -7.48
C SER A 262 -21.40 2.37 -7.42
N GLN A 263 -22.05 2.19 -6.28
CA GLN A 263 -23.42 2.66 -6.07
C GLN A 263 -23.49 4.10 -5.56
N SER A 264 -22.35 4.75 -5.35
CA SER A 264 -22.26 6.15 -4.91
C SER A 264 -22.90 7.06 -5.96
N ALA A 265 -23.75 7.98 -5.52
CA ALA A 265 -24.32 8.98 -6.41
C ALA A 265 -23.28 10.05 -6.76
N ILE A 266 -23.23 10.43 -8.03
CA ILE A 266 -22.38 11.51 -8.53
C ILE A 266 -23.24 12.76 -8.61
N THR A 267 -23.03 13.67 -7.66
CA THR A 267 -23.69 14.97 -7.65
C THR A 267 -22.95 15.91 -8.60
N PRO A 268 -23.63 16.57 -9.53
CA PRO A 268 -23.00 17.51 -10.44
C PRO A 268 -22.48 18.75 -9.71
N THR A 269 -21.34 19.27 -10.15
CA THR A 269 -20.75 20.52 -9.65
C THR A 269 -21.37 21.76 -10.31
N ALA A 270 -21.91 21.62 -11.52
CA ALA A 270 -22.60 22.68 -12.23
C ALA A 270 -23.80 22.15 -13.04
N GLU A 271 -24.94 22.83 -12.92
CA GLU A 271 -26.20 22.54 -13.62
C GLU A 271 -26.76 23.83 -14.27
N GLU A 272 -26.08 24.36 -15.28
CA GLU A 272 -26.49 25.59 -15.97
C GLU A 272 -27.50 25.25 -17.07
N ASN A 273 -28.71 25.81 -16.99
CA ASN A 273 -29.79 25.58 -17.97
C ASN A 273 -30.13 24.09 -18.17
N PHE A 274 -29.88 23.28 -17.15
CA PHE A 274 -30.32 21.89 -17.04
C PHE A 274 -31.33 21.78 -15.90
N TYR A 275 -32.32 20.92 -16.07
CA TYR A 275 -33.19 20.50 -14.99
C TYR A 275 -33.56 19.03 -15.17
N TRP A 276 -33.74 18.37 -14.04
CA TRP A 276 -34.23 17.00 -14.01
C TRP A 276 -35.72 17.00 -13.66
N ASP A 277 -36.51 16.26 -14.45
CA ASP A 277 -37.92 15.99 -14.17
C ASP A 277 -38.25 14.54 -14.49
N THR A 278 -39.01 13.88 -13.62
CA THR A 278 -39.58 12.54 -13.82
C THR A 278 -40.26 12.33 -15.17
N ALA A 279 -40.90 13.35 -15.75
CA ALA A 279 -41.58 13.22 -17.04
C ALA A 279 -40.66 13.41 -18.25
N LYS A 280 -39.57 14.17 -18.09
CA LYS A 280 -38.70 14.61 -19.19
C LYS A 280 -37.26 14.10 -19.09
N ALA A 281 -36.94 13.33 -18.05
CA ALA A 281 -35.59 12.92 -17.68
C ALA A 281 -34.65 14.13 -17.49
N LEU A 282 -33.35 13.96 -17.73
CA LEU A 282 -32.41 15.08 -17.71
C LEU A 282 -32.61 15.91 -18.97
N ASN A 283 -33.06 17.15 -18.83
CA ASN A 283 -33.44 18.00 -19.95
C ASN A 283 -32.75 19.35 -19.87
N ALA A 284 -32.39 19.92 -21.02
CA ALA A 284 -31.89 21.29 -21.07
C ALA A 284 -32.97 22.28 -21.48
N THR A 285 -32.86 23.51 -20.99
CA THR A 285 -33.65 24.65 -21.46
C THR A 285 -33.05 25.25 -22.74
N LEU A 286 -33.79 26.14 -23.42
CA LEU A 286 -33.31 26.81 -24.62
C LEU A 286 -32.18 27.78 -24.26
N GLY A 287 -30.92 27.47 -24.63
CA GLY A 287 -29.76 28.33 -24.38
C GLY A 287 -28.42 27.60 -24.34
N GLU A 288 -27.38 28.25 -23.83
CA GLU A 288 -26.12 27.60 -23.44
C GLU A 288 -26.38 26.74 -22.21
N SER A 289 -26.36 25.41 -22.38
CA SER A 289 -26.57 24.47 -21.29
C SER A 289 -25.28 23.75 -20.95
N LYS A 290 -24.96 23.61 -19.67
CA LYS A 290 -23.76 22.92 -19.21
C LYS A 290 -24.08 22.09 -17.96
N TYR A 291 -23.79 20.80 -18.03
CA TYR A 291 -23.92 19.86 -16.91
C TYR A 291 -22.56 19.22 -16.65
N VAL A 292 -22.03 19.38 -15.43
CA VAL A 292 -20.67 18.95 -15.08
C VAL A 292 -20.74 17.94 -13.95
N LEU A 293 -20.19 16.75 -14.19
CA LEU A 293 -20.09 15.66 -13.25
C LEU A 293 -18.63 15.53 -12.79
N PRO A 294 -18.35 15.68 -11.48
CA PRO A 294 -17.00 15.45 -10.94
C PRO A 294 -16.71 13.95 -10.97
N VAL A 295 -15.56 13.56 -11.52
CA VAL A 295 -15.12 12.16 -11.56
C VAL A 295 -13.65 12.05 -11.19
N SER A 296 -13.29 11.00 -10.46
CA SER A 296 -11.92 10.71 -10.04
C SER A 296 -11.61 9.22 -10.17
N TRP A 297 -11.92 8.65 -11.33
CA TRP A 297 -11.78 7.21 -11.57
C TRP A 297 -10.37 6.80 -12.02
N GLY A 298 -9.53 7.79 -12.35
CA GLY A 298 -8.16 7.62 -12.82
C GLY A 298 -8.07 7.50 -14.34
N ASN A 299 -6.87 7.14 -14.81
CA ASN A 299 -6.58 6.94 -16.24
C ASN A 299 -6.69 5.45 -16.62
N PHE A 300 -7.22 5.18 -17.81
CA PHE A 300 -7.29 3.84 -18.39
C PHE A 300 -6.44 3.79 -19.66
N THR A 301 -5.49 2.84 -19.70
CA THR A 301 -4.52 2.70 -20.79
C THR A 301 -4.72 1.35 -21.48
N SER A 302 -4.94 1.35 -22.79
CA SER A 302 -5.20 0.16 -23.62
C SER A 302 -6.38 -0.73 -23.16
N ASP A 303 -7.23 -0.22 -22.27
CA ASP A 303 -8.42 -0.93 -21.81
C ASP A 303 -9.57 -0.79 -22.82
N PRO A 304 -10.25 -1.87 -23.22
CA PRO A 304 -11.42 -1.77 -24.09
C PRO A 304 -12.55 -1.02 -23.36
N MET A 305 -13.18 -0.09 -24.06
CA MET A 305 -14.21 0.77 -23.47
C MET A 305 -15.34 1.04 -24.47
N TRP A 306 -16.56 1.16 -23.95
CA TRP A 306 -17.69 1.61 -24.75
C TRP A 306 -18.66 2.51 -23.98
N PHE A 307 -19.37 3.32 -24.75
CA PHE A 307 -20.25 4.39 -24.31
C PHE A 307 -21.63 4.19 -24.95
N GLY A 308 -22.67 4.29 -24.15
CA GLY A 308 -24.05 4.16 -24.60
C GLY A 308 -24.89 5.35 -24.15
N PHE A 309 -25.74 5.86 -25.05
CA PHE A 309 -26.63 6.99 -24.80
C PHE A 309 -28.02 6.72 -25.38
N GLN A 310 -29.05 7.17 -24.68
CA GLN A 310 -30.38 7.35 -25.24
C GLN A 310 -30.75 8.82 -25.16
N TRP A 311 -30.72 9.49 -26.31
CA TRP A 311 -30.98 10.91 -26.44
C TRP A 311 -32.24 11.14 -27.28
N THR A 312 -33.13 11.98 -26.79
CA THR A 312 -34.36 12.37 -27.48
C THR A 312 -34.25 13.84 -27.90
N PRO A 313 -33.89 14.13 -29.16
CA PRO A 313 -33.71 15.50 -29.64
C PRO A 313 -35.04 16.25 -29.72
N LEU A 314 -35.03 17.54 -29.35
CA LEU A 314 -36.18 18.45 -29.51
C LEU A 314 -36.29 19.05 -30.92
N PHE A 315 -35.45 18.60 -31.84
CA PHE A 315 -35.35 19.04 -33.22
C PHE A 315 -35.19 17.83 -34.15
N SER A 316 -35.38 18.06 -35.44
CA SER A 316 -35.11 17.06 -36.49
C SER A 316 -33.76 17.36 -37.14
N SER A 317 -33.02 16.33 -37.55
CA SER A 317 -31.79 16.46 -38.37
C SER A 317 -31.90 17.41 -39.58
N LYS A 318 -33.11 17.59 -40.14
CA LYS A 318 -33.41 18.56 -41.21
C LYS A 318 -33.38 20.02 -40.77
N ASN A 319 -33.78 20.30 -39.52
CA ASN A 319 -33.90 21.62 -38.91
C ASN A 319 -33.14 21.65 -37.58
N PRO A 320 -31.79 21.66 -37.61
CA PRO A 320 -30.97 21.61 -36.39
C PRO A 320 -30.89 22.98 -35.68
N PRO A 321 -30.51 23.01 -34.39
CA PRO A 321 -30.31 24.25 -33.63
C PRO A 321 -29.05 25.02 -34.07
N SER A 322 -28.70 26.14 -33.43
CA SER A 322 -27.57 26.99 -33.85
C SER A 322 -26.18 26.59 -33.32
N ARG A 323 -26.08 25.55 -32.48
CA ARG A 323 -24.86 25.21 -31.72
C ARG A 323 -24.63 23.70 -31.67
N ASP A 324 -23.39 23.26 -31.88
CA ASP A 324 -23.03 21.83 -31.78
C ASP A 324 -23.35 21.25 -30.41
N ILE A 325 -23.77 19.99 -30.42
CA ILE A 325 -24.27 19.28 -29.24
C ILE A 325 -23.20 18.32 -28.76
N SER A 326 -22.87 18.40 -27.47
CA SER A 326 -21.87 17.53 -26.85
C SER A 326 -22.54 16.55 -25.91
N LEU A 327 -22.52 15.26 -26.28
CA LEU A 327 -23.11 14.20 -25.47
C LEU A 327 -22.18 13.80 -24.31
N ILE A 328 -20.88 13.89 -24.55
CA ILE A 328 -19.85 13.70 -23.54
C ILE A 328 -18.57 14.44 -23.94
N GLU A 329 -17.98 15.13 -22.99
CA GLU A 329 -16.64 15.70 -23.03
C GLU A 329 -15.92 15.32 -21.73
N THR A 330 -14.71 14.79 -21.81
CA THR A 330 -13.83 14.71 -20.63
C THR A 330 -12.90 15.90 -20.61
N ASN A 331 -12.64 16.42 -19.41
CA ASN A 331 -11.69 17.49 -19.19
C ASN A 331 -10.72 17.08 -18.08
N SER A 332 -9.45 17.45 -18.23
CA SER A 332 -8.40 17.23 -17.25
C SER A 332 -7.59 18.51 -17.08
N ASN A 333 -7.13 18.76 -15.85
CA ASN A 333 -6.23 19.87 -15.55
C ASN A 333 -4.76 19.54 -15.86
N ASP A 334 -4.47 18.27 -16.18
CA ASP A 334 -3.15 17.81 -16.61
C ASP A 334 -2.90 18.23 -18.08
N LYS A 335 -1.73 18.84 -18.31
CA LYS A 335 -1.32 19.37 -19.62
C LYS A 335 -1.05 18.26 -20.64
N ASP A 336 -0.73 17.05 -20.19
CA ASP A 336 -0.44 15.89 -21.04
C ASP A 336 -1.63 14.95 -21.21
N ALA A 337 -2.77 15.27 -20.60
CA ALA A 337 -3.98 14.46 -20.67
C ALA A 337 -4.61 14.45 -22.07
N VAL A 338 -5.16 13.29 -22.45
CA VAL A 338 -5.96 13.13 -23.66
C VAL A 338 -7.44 13.26 -23.30
N ASN A 339 -8.05 14.36 -23.71
CA ASN A 339 -9.48 14.61 -23.59
C ASN A 339 -10.25 13.86 -24.68
N PHE A 340 -11.38 13.28 -24.32
CA PHE A 340 -12.26 12.52 -25.19
C PHE A 340 -13.59 13.25 -25.37
N SER A 341 -14.14 13.26 -26.58
CA SER A 341 -15.47 13.84 -26.81
C SER A 341 -16.26 13.13 -27.90
N ILE A 342 -17.59 13.12 -27.74
CA ILE A 342 -18.57 12.70 -28.74
C ILE A 342 -19.55 13.85 -28.95
N LYS A 343 -19.55 14.41 -30.17
CA LYS A 343 -20.36 15.57 -30.54
C LYS A 343 -21.23 15.28 -31.74
N TYR A 344 -22.39 15.90 -31.80
CA TYR A 344 -23.18 16.01 -33.02
C TYR A 344 -22.94 17.39 -33.62
N LEU A 345 -22.26 17.41 -34.77
CA LEU A 345 -21.95 18.62 -35.51
C LEU A 345 -23.15 19.02 -36.36
N ILE A 346 -23.64 20.23 -36.15
CA ILE A 346 -24.86 20.69 -36.81
C ILE A 346 -24.59 21.10 -38.25
N ALA A 347 -23.50 21.81 -38.48
CA ALA A 347 -23.18 22.35 -39.79
C ALA A 347 -23.00 21.25 -40.84
N THR A 348 -22.41 20.12 -40.46
CA THR A 348 -22.15 18.99 -41.36
C THR A 348 -23.14 17.83 -41.21
N LYS A 349 -23.98 17.85 -40.16
CA LYS A 349 -24.91 16.75 -39.80
C LYS A 349 -24.19 15.41 -39.58
N GLU A 350 -23.10 15.45 -38.82
CA GLU A 350 -22.24 14.29 -38.56
C GLU A 350 -22.03 14.09 -37.06
N PHE A 351 -21.81 12.85 -36.65
CA PHE A 351 -21.26 12.57 -35.32
C PHE A 351 -19.74 12.62 -35.37
N GLU A 352 -19.13 13.47 -34.55
CA GLU A 352 -17.69 13.57 -34.38
C GLU A 352 -17.26 12.87 -33.08
N VAL A 353 -16.26 12.00 -33.20
CA VAL A 353 -15.55 11.41 -32.07
C VAL A 353 -14.12 11.92 -32.11
N LYS A 354 -13.65 12.51 -31.00
CA LYS A 354 -12.36 13.18 -30.94
C LYS A 354 -11.58 12.84 -29.67
N TRP A 355 -10.29 12.57 -29.85
CA TRP A 355 -9.27 12.52 -28.80
C TRP A 355 -8.32 13.70 -29.01
N GLN A 356 -8.08 14.47 -27.96
CA GLN A 356 -7.28 15.69 -28.02
C GLN A 356 -6.42 15.81 -26.77
N GLY A 357 -5.10 15.77 -26.94
CA GLY A 357 -4.10 16.13 -25.95
C GLY A 357 -3.02 17.04 -26.56
N PHE A 358 -1.95 17.32 -25.83
CA PHE A 358 -0.88 18.20 -26.29
C PHE A 358 -0.17 17.69 -27.56
N ALA A 359 0.17 16.40 -27.61
CA ALA A 359 0.88 15.77 -28.74
C ALA A 359 0.01 14.86 -29.62
N ILE A 360 -1.25 14.61 -29.22
CA ILE A 360 -2.14 13.64 -29.89
C ILE A 360 -3.44 14.34 -30.25
N SER A 361 -3.79 14.31 -31.53
CA SER A 361 -5.11 14.73 -32.02
C SER A 361 -5.62 13.69 -33.01
N TYR A 362 -6.69 12.99 -32.64
CA TYR A 362 -7.36 12.05 -33.51
C TYR A 362 -8.84 12.41 -33.58
N THR A 363 -9.37 12.60 -34.79
CA THR A 363 -10.76 12.98 -35.01
C THR A 363 -11.36 12.07 -36.08
N LYS A 364 -12.53 11.50 -35.80
CA LYS A 364 -13.30 10.71 -36.76
C LYS A 364 -14.72 11.25 -36.84
N LYS A 365 -15.24 11.39 -38.05
CA LYS A 365 -16.60 11.86 -38.33
C LYS A 365 -17.41 10.75 -38.98
N TYR A 366 -18.67 10.63 -38.57
CA TYR A 366 -19.62 9.64 -39.07
C TYR A 366 -20.84 10.37 -39.63
N LEU A 367 -21.05 10.23 -40.94
CA LEU A 367 -22.20 10.80 -41.64
C LEU A 367 -23.48 10.02 -41.33
N ILE A 368 -24.59 10.72 -41.15
CA ILE A 368 -25.91 10.12 -41.00
C ILE A 368 -26.39 9.53 -42.34
N GLU A 369 -26.80 8.26 -42.33
CA GLU A 369 -27.40 7.53 -43.46
C GLU A 369 -28.87 7.95 -43.65
N GLU A 370 -29.60 8.14 -42.55
CA GLU A 370 -31.00 8.54 -42.51
C GLU A 370 -31.24 9.69 -41.53
N ASP A 371 -32.15 10.61 -41.87
CA ASP A 371 -32.56 11.71 -41.00
C ASP A 371 -33.38 11.21 -39.80
N PHE A 372 -33.05 11.68 -38.60
CA PHE A 372 -33.88 11.48 -37.41
C PHE A 372 -34.93 12.60 -37.23
N ASP A 373 -36.08 12.22 -36.69
CA ASP A 373 -37.23 13.07 -36.46
C ASP A 373 -37.22 13.69 -35.05
N LYS A 374 -37.90 14.83 -34.91
CA LYS A 374 -38.08 15.50 -33.62
C LYS A 374 -38.80 14.57 -32.63
N ASN A 375 -38.36 14.58 -31.37
CA ASN A 375 -38.89 13.77 -30.27
C ASN A 375 -38.78 12.25 -30.45
N SER A 376 -38.05 11.77 -31.46
CA SER A 376 -37.80 10.34 -31.64
C SER A 376 -36.55 9.91 -30.87
N PRO A 377 -36.63 8.90 -29.99
CA PRO A 377 -35.48 8.47 -29.20
C PRO A 377 -34.39 7.89 -30.12
N LEU A 378 -33.18 8.40 -29.95
CA LEU A 378 -31.96 7.97 -30.63
C LEU A 378 -31.09 7.20 -29.65
N ASN A 379 -30.90 5.90 -29.91
CA ASN A 379 -30.00 5.06 -29.15
C ASN A 379 -28.64 5.06 -29.86
N ILE A 380 -27.61 5.52 -29.17
CA ILE A 380 -26.25 5.71 -29.70
C ILE A 380 -25.30 4.83 -28.90
N VAL A 381 -24.42 4.12 -29.59
CA VAL A 381 -23.36 3.32 -28.98
C VAL A 381 -22.04 3.55 -29.72
N PHE A 382 -20.99 3.78 -28.95
CA PHE A 382 -19.63 3.91 -29.44
C PHE A 382 -18.71 3.00 -28.64
N GLY A 383 -17.90 2.19 -29.31
CA GLY A 383 -16.98 1.24 -28.67
C GLY A 383 -15.60 1.24 -29.30
N VAL A 384 -14.59 1.03 -28.45
CA VAL A 384 -13.17 0.97 -28.79
C VAL A 384 -12.57 -0.30 -28.25
N ASN A 385 -12.00 -1.11 -29.13
CA ASN A 385 -11.25 -2.31 -28.76
C ASN A 385 -9.80 -2.17 -29.23
N TYR A 386 -8.85 -2.18 -28.30
CA TYR A 386 -7.42 -2.14 -28.65
C TYR A 386 -6.93 -3.53 -29.05
N THR A 387 -6.12 -3.59 -30.10
CA THR A 387 -5.51 -4.81 -30.65
C THR A 387 -4.07 -4.94 -30.17
N LYS A 388 -3.57 -6.17 -30.03
CA LYS A 388 -2.20 -6.46 -29.54
C LYS A 388 -1.07 -5.87 -30.40
N ASN A 389 -1.35 -5.41 -31.62
CA ASN A 389 -0.37 -4.86 -32.56
C ASN A 389 -0.35 -3.31 -32.57
N GLY A 390 -0.90 -2.65 -31.55
CA GLY A 390 -0.91 -1.17 -31.45
C GLY A 390 -1.90 -0.49 -32.40
N GLY A 391 -3.00 -1.17 -32.72
CA GLY A 391 -4.12 -0.59 -33.49
C GLY A 391 -5.44 -0.68 -32.72
N ALA A 392 -6.44 0.11 -33.09
CA ALA A 392 -7.76 0.13 -32.46
C ALA A 392 -8.87 -0.19 -33.45
N ASP A 393 -9.86 -0.95 -32.99
CA ASP A 393 -11.11 -1.19 -33.69
C ASP A 393 -12.19 -0.26 -33.12
N LEU A 394 -12.76 0.58 -33.99
CA LEU A 394 -13.80 1.53 -33.62
C LEU A 394 -15.15 1.05 -34.16
N THR A 395 -16.17 1.02 -33.30
CA THR A 395 -17.55 0.76 -33.72
C THR A 395 -18.45 1.89 -33.26
N PHE A 396 -19.22 2.45 -34.19
CA PHE A 396 -20.22 3.48 -33.90
C PHE A 396 -21.56 3.06 -34.50
N LYS A 397 -22.63 3.06 -33.70
CA LYS A 397 -23.98 2.75 -34.14
C LYS A 397 -24.98 3.73 -33.54
N ALA A 398 -25.87 4.26 -34.36
CA ALA A 398 -26.99 5.10 -33.94
C ALA A 398 -28.28 4.61 -34.61
N VAL A 399 -29.33 4.34 -33.83
CA VAL A 399 -30.61 3.84 -34.32
C VAL A 399 -31.74 4.66 -33.70
N SER A 400 -32.64 5.16 -34.55
CA SER A 400 -33.84 5.87 -34.14
C SER A 400 -35.02 4.91 -34.06
N TYR A 401 -35.76 4.97 -32.95
CA TYR A 401 -36.94 4.13 -32.74
C TYR A 401 -38.20 4.98 -32.89
N ASP A 402 -38.58 5.24 -34.14
CA ASP A 402 -39.88 5.81 -34.49
C ASP A 402 -40.95 4.70 -34.65
N SER A 403 -42.19 5.07 -34.43
CA SER A 403 -43.42 4.32 -34.13
C SER A 403 -43.92 3.28 -35.16
N ARG A 404 -43.11 2.80 -36.11
CA ARG A 404 -43.46 1.65 -36.98
C ARG A 404 -42.30 0.70 -37.32
N SER A 405 -41.04 1.15 -37.26
CA SER A 405 -39.84 0.32 -37.50
C SER A 405 -38.56 1.05 -37.09
N PRO A 406 -37.53 0.36 -36.57
CA PRO A 406 -36.25 0.99 -36.23
C PRO A 406 -35.54 1.51 -37.48
N LYS A 407 -35.21 2.80 -37.51
CA LYS A 407 -34.45 3.47 -38.58
C LYS A 407 -32.96 3.46 -38.22
N ARG A 408 -32.12 2.96 -39.12
CA ARG A 408 -30.67 2.92 -38.92
C ARG A 408 -30.09 4.27 -39.36
N ILE A 409 -29.69 5.08 -38.38
CA ILE A 409 -29.15 6.43 -38.61
C ILE A 409 -27.67 6.34 -38.99
N VAL A 410 -26.90 5.53 -38.27
CA VAL A 410 -25.46 5.31 -38.54
C VAL A 410 -25.10 3.89 -38.12
N SER A 411 -24.29 3.16 -38.88
CA SER A 411 -23.54 2.04 -38.31
C SER A 411 -22.24 1.75 -39.06
N PHE A 412 -21.12 1.93 -38.37
CA PHE A 412 -19.77 1.71 -38.87
C PHE A 412 -18.97 0.83 -37.91
N THR A 413 -18.15 -0.05 -38.47
CA THR A 413 -17.12 -0.80 -37.76
C THR A 413 -15.84 -0.73 -38.59
N GLU A 414 -14.83 -0.07 -38.05
CA GLU A 414 -13.50 0.03 -38.65
C GLU A 414 -12.50 -0.76 -37.81
N ARG A 415 -11.57 -1.45 -38.47
CA ARG A 415 -10.61 -2.34 -37.80
C ARG A 415 -9.17 -1.96 -38.08
N GLY A 416 -8.31 -2.11 -37.08
CA GLY A 416 -6.86 -1.93 -37.22
C GLY A 416 -6.41 -0.48 -37.45
N LEU A 417 -7.15 0.51 -36.92
CA LEU A 417 -6.80 1.93 -37.06
C LEU A 417 -5.55 2.26 -36.24
N LYS A 418 -4.60 2.99 -36.84
CA LYS A 418 -3.40 3.48 -36.17
C LYS A 418 -3.57 4.94 -35.75
N GLY A 419 -2.91 5.34 -34.67
CA GLY A 419 -2.92 6.72 -34.16
C GLY A 419 -4.14 7.09 -33.30
N VAL A 420 -5.02 6.14 -33.00
CA VAL A 420 -6.05 6.29 -31.97
C VAL A 420 -5.34 6.32 -30.61
N ALA A 421 -5.66 7.30 -29.78
CA ALA A 421 -5.06 7.40 -28.44
C ALA A 421 -5.46 6.18 -27.60
N GLU A 422 -4.47 5.51 -27.00
CA GLU A 422 -4.71 4.34 -26.14
C GLU A 422 -5.09 4.73 -24.71
N LYS A 423 -5.35 6.01 -24.44
CA LYS A 423 -5.61 6.53 -23.08
C LYS A 423 -6.97 7.22 -23.00
N PHE A 424 -7.75 6.86 -21.98
CA PHE A 424 -8.95 7.60 -21.54
C PHE A 424 -8.70 8.21 -20.16
N ASN A 425 -8.96 9.51 -20.03
CA ASN A 425 -8.79 10.25 -18.77
C ASN A 425 -10.17 10.53 -18.13
N PHE A 426 -10.32 10.14 -16.85
CA PHE A 426 -11.47 10.45 -15.99
C PHE A 426 -11.02 10.98 -14.61
N THR A 427 -10.06 11.91 -14.58
CA THR A 427 -9.47 12.42 -13.33
C THR A 427 -10.16 13.66 -12.76
N ASN A 428 -10.93 14.41 -13.55
CA ASN A 428 -11.53 15.67 -13.12
C ASN A 428 -13.03 15.76 -13.42
N GLU A 429 -13.41 15.90 -14.70
CA GLU A 429 -14.80 16.20 -15.04
C GLU A 429 -15.30 15.48 -16.30
N ILE A 430 -16.57 15.05 -16.25
CA ILE A 430 -17.38 14.69 -17.41
C ILE A 430 -18.38 15.83 -17.64
N ILE A 431 -18.46 16.31 -18.88
CA ILE A 431 -19.23 17.48 -19.23
C ILE A 431 -20.23 17.14 -20.35
N ILE A 432 -21.48 17.56 -20.18
CA ILE A 432 -22.53 17.55 -21.20
C ILE A 432 -22.85 19.01 -21.55
N LYS A 433 -22.84 19.37 -22.84
CA LYS A 433 -23.02 20.76 -23.29
C LYS A 433 -24.03 20.89 -24.41
N ASN A 434 -24.77 21.99 -24.40
CA ASN A 434 -25.74 22.39 -25.42
C ASN A 434 -26.72 21.27 -25.78
N LEU A 435 -27.18 20.48 -24.81
CA LEU A 435 -28.06 19.34 -25.05
C LEU A 435 -29.43 19.86 -25.51
N SER A 436 -29.71 19.87 -26.82
CA SER A 436 -31.03 20.25 -27.31
C SER A 436 -32.00 19.06 -27.28
N GLY A 437 -32.48 18.74 -26.07
CA GLY A 437 -33.43 17.65 -25.82
C GLY A 437 -33.22 16.97 -24.48
N SER A 438 -33.77 15.77 -24.33
CA SER A 438 -33.66 14.99 -23.10
C SER A 438 -32.73 13.79 -23.23
N LEU A 439 -31.98 13.50 -22.18
CA LEU A 439 -31.15 12.30 -22.04
C LEU A 439 -31.85 11.36 -21.06
N SER A 440 -32.17 10.14 -21.49
CA SER A 440 -32.91 9.16 -20.68
C SER A 440 -32.01 8.10 -20.05
N ALA A 441 -31.01 7.62 -20.79
CA ALA A 441 -30.08 6.60 -20.34
C ALA A 441 -28.65 6.93 -20.79
N MET A 442 -27.68 6.67 -19.92
CA MET A 442 -26.25 6.81 -20.23
C MET A 442 -25.43 5.74 -19.50
N VAL A 443 -24.43 5.17 -20.17
CA VAL A 443 -23.54 4.16 -19.60
C VAL A 443 -22.12 4.28 -20.14
N ILE A 444 -21.13 4.03 -19.27
CA ILE A 444 -19.72 3.88 -19.64
C ILE A 444 -19.24 2.56 -19.06
N LYS A 445 -18.68 1.71 -19.92
CA LYS A 445 -18.23 0.37 -19.53
C LYS A 445 -16.79 0.10 -19.94
N LYS A 446 -16.08 -0.62 -19.08
CA LYS A 446 -14.75 -1.18 -19.32
C LYS A 446 -14.89 -2.65 -19.72
N GLU A 447 -15.38 -2.90 -20.93
CA GLU A 447 -15.51 -4.25 -21.47
C GLU A 447 -15.29 -4.24 -22.98
N VAL A 448 -14.89 -5.39 -23.53
CA VAL A 448 -14.76 -5.57 -24.98
C VAL A 448 -16.11 -5.35 -25.63
N PHE A 449 -16.15 -4.40 -26.56
CA PHE A 449 -17.38 -4.05 -27.24
C PHE A 449 -17.72 -5.10 -28.31
N GLY A 450 -18.85 -5.79 -28.14
CA GLY A 450 -19.32 -6.85 -29.03
C GLY A 450 -20.73 -6.61 -29.57
N GLN A 451 -21.12 -7.39 -30.59
CA GLN A 451 -22.42 -7.25 -31.25
C GLN A 451 -23.59 -7.56 -30.31
N GLN A 452 -23.47 -8.62 -29.49
CA GLN A 452 -24.49 -9.00 -28.50
C GLN A 452 -24.72 -7.88 -27.46
N THR A 453 -23.65 -7.28 -26.94
CA THR A 453 -23.71 -6.14 -26.01
C THR A 453 -24.41 -4.94 -26.65
N SER A 454 -24.07 -4.64 -27.91
CA SER A 454 -24.71 -3.55 -28.66
C SER A 454 -26.22 -3.78 -28.82
N ASP A 455 -26.64 -5.01 -29.12
CA ASP A 455 -28.05 -5.32 -29.37
C ASP A 455 -28.88 -5.27 -28.08
N LEU A 456 -28.31 -5.66 -26.94
CA LEU A 456 -28.98 -5.61 -25.63
C LEU A 456 -29.27 -4.17 -25.19
N PHE A 457 -28.26 -3.29 -25.25
CA PHE A 457 -28.44 -1.88 -24.92
C PHE A 457 -29.40 -1.21 -25.90
N MET A 458 -29.24 -1.44 -27.21
CA MET A 458 -30.04 -0.79 -28.25
C MET A 458 -31.53 -1.14 -28.17
N LYS A 459 -31.89 -2.35 -27.73
CA LYS A 459 -33.30 -2.76 -27.56
C LYS A 459 -33.99 -2.06 -26.39
N ASN A 460 -33.33 -1.95 -25.24
CA ASN A 460 -33.92 -1.39 -24.01
C ASN A 460 -32.87 -0.64 -23.15
N PRO A 461 -32.48 0.60 -23.52
CA PRO A 461 -31.43 1.33 -22.81
C PRO A 461 -31.73 1.58 -21.33
N THR A 462 -32.95 2.01 -20.99
CA THR A 462 -33.35 2.33 -19.60
C THR A 462 -33.32 1.12 -18.66
N PHE A 463 -33.69 -0.06 -19.16
CA PHE A 463 -33.58 -1.32 -18.42
C PHE A 463 -32.13 -1.78 -18.30
N TYR A 464 -31.33 -1.56 -19.34
CA TYR A 464 -29.92 -1.94 -19.34
C TYR A 464 -29.13 -1.20 -18.25
N VAL A 465 -29.36 0.11 -18.12
CA VAL A 465 -28.66 0.96 -17.14
C VAL A 465 -29.26 0.91 -15.73
N SER A 466 -30.41 0.25 -15.57
CA SER A 466 -31.10 0.05 -14.30
C SER A 466 -31.76 -1.33 -14.30
N PRO A 467 -30.97 -2.41 -14.16
CA PRO A 467 -31.50 -3.77 -14.10
C PRO A 467 -32.37 -3.97 -12.85
N ASP A 468 -33.29 -4.94 -12.91
CA ASP A 468 -34.09 -5.28 -11.74
C ASP A 468 -33.18 -5.86 -10.63
N PRO A 469 -33.48 -5.58 -9.35
CA PRO A 469 -32.71 -6.08 -8.23
C PRO A 469 -32.75 -7.60 -8.16
N VAL A 470 -31.57 -8.22 -7.99
CA VAL A 470 -31.43 -9.68 -7.87
C VAL A 470 -31.04 -10.04 -6.44
N LEU A 471 -31.71 -11.04 -5.86
CA LEU A 471 -31.28 -11.59 -4.58
C LEU A 471 -29.96 -12.35 -4.74
N PRO A 472 -29.01 -12.21 -3.80
CA PRO A 472 -27.87 -13.11 -3.72
C PRO A 472 -28.36 -14.54 -3.49
N GLU A 473 -27.70 -15.52 -4.10
CA GLU A 473 -27.90 -16.94 -3.78
C GLU A 473 -27.49 -17.23 -2.31
N ASP A 474 -27.88 -18.38 -1.76
CA ASP A 474 -27.60 -18.77 -0.36
C ASP A 474 -26.09 -18.75 -0.01
N ASN A 475 -25.26 -18.99 -1.01
CA ASN A 475 -23.80 -18.94 -1.06
C ASN A 475 -23.22 -17.51 -1.06
N GLY A 476 -24.07 -16.48 -1.12
CA GLY A 476 -23.67 -15.07 -1.12
C GLY A 476 -23.19 -14.52 -2.47
N THR A 477 -23.22 -15.34 -3.53
CA THR A 477 -22.95 -14.94 -4.90
C THR A 477 -24.13 -14.13 -5.45
N VAL A 478 -23.85 -12.91 -5.92
CA VAL A 478 -24.84 -12.06 -6.60
C VAL A 478 -24.78 -12.43 -8.09
N GLU A 479 -25.93 -12.75 -8.70
CA GLU A 479 -25.99 -13.05 -10.14
C GLU A 479 -25.50 -11.86 -10.99
N HIS A 480 -24.93 -12.17 -12.15
CA HIS A 480 -24.43 -11.19 -13.12
C HIS A 480 -25.55 -10.27 -13.63
N THR A 481 -25.27 -8.97 -13.74
CA THR A 481 -26.22 -7.97 -14.23
C THR A 481 -25.72 -7.27 -15.48
N SER A 482 -26.59 -6.54 -16.18
CA SER A 482 -26.19 -5.69 -17.31
C SER A 482 -25.22 -4.56 -16.92
N LEU A 483 -25.05 -4.26 -15.62
CA LEU A 483 -24.13 -3.24 -15.11
C LEU A 483 -22.76 -3.78 -14.72
N ASP A 484 -22.50 -5.07 -14.94
CA ASP A 484 -21.18 -5.65 -14.74
C ASP A 484 -20.15 -4.93 -15.63
N ASN A 485 -18.97 -4.62 -15.08
CA ASN A 485 -17.92 -3.80 -15.68
C ASN A 485 -18.33 -2.36 -16.06
N ALA A 486 -19.45 -1.84 -15.52
CA ALA A 486 -19.82 -0.44 -15.70
C ALA A 486 -19.04 0.45 -14.73
N LEU A 487 -18.42 1.50 -15.29
CA LEU A 487 -17.82 2.60 -14.53
C LEU A 487 -18.85 3.68 -14.23
N PHE A 488 -19.84 3.85 -15.11
CA PHE A 488 -20.89 4.86 -15.00
C PHE A 488 -22.21 4.30 -15.52
N ALA A 489 -23.30 4.62 -14.83
CA ALA A 489 -24.65 4.35 -15.30
C ALA A 489 -25.61 5.43 -14.80
N ALA A 490 -26.50 5.88 -15.68
CA ALA A 490 -27.54 6.82 -15.32
C ALA A 490 -28.86 6.46 -16.00
N ASN A 491 -29.91 6.25 -15.20
CA ASN A 491 -31.29 6.19 -15.69
C ASN A 491 -32.05 7.47 -15.33
N TRP A 492 -31.81 8.53 -16.09
CA TRP A 492 -32.41 9.84 -15.81
C TRP A 492 -33.95 9.85 -15.82
N SER A 493 -34.61 8.82 -16.35
CA SER A 493 -36.07 8.68 -16.24
C SER A 493 -36.55 8.27 -14.84
N GLU A 494 -35.70 7.68 -14.01
CA GLU A 494 -36.05 7.15 -12.68
C GLU A 494 -35.22 7.77 -11.53
N GLN A 495 -34.09 8.42 -11.82
CA GLN A 495 -33.18 8.98 -10.81
C GLN A 495 -32.64 10.36 -11.21
N SER A 496 -32.39 11.21 -10.20
CA SER A 496 -31.91 12.59 -10.38
C SER A 496 -30.39 12.72 -10.45
N TYR A 497 -29.65 11.68 -10.05
CA TYR A 497 -28.18 11.66 -10.06
C TYR A 497 -27.66 10.38 -10.71
N ALA A 498 -26.52 10.46 -11.37
CA ALA A 498 -25.86 9.27 -11.92
C ALA A 498 -25.20 8.44 -10.82
N ILE A 499 -24.90 7.19 -11.12
CA ILE A 499 -24.03 6.34 -10.30
C ILE A 499 -22.77 5.99 -11.06
N GLY A 500 -21.67 5.83 -10.34
CA GLY A 500 -20.42 5.44 -10.96
C GLY A 500 -19.23 5.53 -10.03
N GLY A 501 -18.10 5.08 -10.54
CA GLY A 501 -16.85 4.92 -9.81
C GLY A 501 -16.47 3.46 -9.59
N ARG A 502 -15.32 3.28 -8.93
CA ARG A 502 -14.71 1.96 -8.75
C ARG A 502 -15.25 1.30 -7.49
N SER A 503 -15.76 0.08 -7.62
CA SER A 503 -16.28 -0.71 -6.52
C SER A 503 -15.17 -1.41 -5.74
N SER A 504 -15.43 -1.74 -4.45
CA SER A 504 -14.55 -2.58 -3.63
C SER A 504 -14.22 -3.92 -4.28
N SER A 505 -15.13 -4.45 -5.12
CA SER A 505 -14.94 -5.70 -5.86
C SER A 505 -13.66 -5.75 -6.70
N GLU A 506 -13.21 -4.62 -7.24
CA GLU A 506 -11.96 -4.54 -8.00
C GLU A 506 -10.73 -4.75 -7.12
N TYR A 507 -10.81 -4.34 -5.85
CA TYR A 507 -9.72 -4.40 -4.88
C TYR A 507 -9.72 -5.72 -4.10
N GLU A 508 -10.88 -6.34 -3.90
CA GLU A 508 -11.04 -7.62 -3.21
C GLU A 508 -10.34 -8.79 -3.94
N ALA A 509 -10.24 -8.72 -5.27
CA ALA A 509 -9.56 -9.74 -6.06
C ALA A 509 -8.02 -9.63 -6.07
N LYS A 510 -7.47 -8.50 -5.60
CA LYS A 510 -6.03 -8.26 -5.62
C LYS A 510 -5.32 -9.09 -4.56
N LYS A 511 -4.10 -9.51 -4.87
CA LYS A 511 -3.21 -10.11 -3.88
C LYS A 511 -2.62 -9.02 -2.96
N TRP A 512 -2.91 -9.11 -1.68
CA TRP A 512 -2.47 -8.15 -0.66
C TRP A 512 -1.26 -8.68 0.14
N VAL A 513 -0.25 -7.83 0.33
CA VAL A 513 0.94 -8.10 1.15
C VAL A 513 0.84 -7.26 2.43
N PRO A 514 0.91 -7.87 3.63
CA PRO A 514 0.84 -7.14 4.90
C PRO A 514 2.09 -6.30 5.14
N ILE A 515 1.89 -5.08 5.64
CA ILE A 515 2.95 -4.29 6.27
C ILE A 515 3.01 -4.73 7.73
N TRP A 516 4.14 -5.29 8.15
CA TRP A 516 4.29 -5.95 9.46
C TRP A 516 4.46 -4.96 10.62
N LYS A 517 3.42 -4.17 10.89
CA LYS A 517 3.31 -3.27 12.03
C LYS A 517 1.85 -3.01 12.35
N ASP A 518 1.50 -3.07 13.64
CA ASP A 518 0.17 -2.71 14.11
C ASP A 518 0.08 -1.20 14.29
N TYR A 519 -1.02 -0.61 13.81
CA TYR A 519 -1.29 0.82 13.95
C TYR A 519 -2.62 1.06 14.64
N PHE A 520 -2.80 2.26 15.17
CA PHE A 520 -4.08 2.77 15.64
C PHE A 520 -4.51 3.92 14.75
N ALA A 521 -5.81 4.04 14.51
CA ALA A 521 -6.38 5.18 13.84
C ALA A 521 -6.32 6.39 14.79
N GLU A 522 -5.29 7.22 14.60
CA GLU A 522 -5.11 8.49 15.28
C GLU A 522 -4.70 9.58 14.28
N LYS A 523 -4.94 10.84 14.64
CA LYS A 523 -4.56 11.96 13.79
C LYS A 523 -3.04 12.12 13.78
N GLY A 524 -2.43 12.08 12.61
CA GLY A 524 -1.00 12.31 12.44
C GLY A 524 -0.37 11.46 11.33
N PHE A 525 0.96 11.41 11.31
CA PHE A 525 1.73 10.60 10.37
C PHE A 525 1.93 9.18 10.89
N ILE A 526 1.52 8.22 10.07
CA ILE A 526 1.85 6.81 10.19
C ILE A 526 3.11 6.55 9.37
N TYR A 527 4.18 6.12 10.03
CA TYR A 527 5.45 5.77 9.37
C TYR A 527 5.50 4.27 9.06
N LEU A 528 5.77 3.96 7.78
CA LEU A 528 6.02 2.59 7.33
C LEU A 528 7.43 2.13 7.79
N PRO A 529 7.65 0.82 8.01
CA PRO A 529 8.94 0.32 8.46
C PRO A 529 10.10 0.58 7.48
N GLU A 530 9.79 0.60 6.19
CA GLU A 530 10.71 0.91 5.09
C GLU A 530 9.91 1.57 3.95
N PRO A 531 10.53 2.38 3.07
CA PRO A 531 9.88 2.86 1.86
C PRO A 531 9.48 1.70 0.95
N ILE A 532 8.22 1.63 0.53
CA ILE A 532 7.69 0.54 -0.30
C ILE A 532 7.17 1.12 -1.61
N THR A 533 7.58 0.52 -2.73
CA THR A 533 7.01 0.80 -4.05
C THR A 533 5.70 0.04 -4.23
N ILE A 534 4.60 0.77 -4.36
CA ILE A 534 3.22 0.25 -4.27
C ILE A 534 2.31 0.86 -5.34
N LYS A 535 1.33 0.09 -5.82
CA LYS A 535 0.25 0.60 -6.70
C LYS A 535 -1.03 0.84 -5.94
N TYR A 536 -1.33 -0.03 -4.97
CA TYR A 536 -2.53 0.04 -4.15
C TYR A 536 -2.18 -0.13 -2.68
N MET A 537 -2.89 0.56 -1.81
CA MET A 537 -2.82 0.40 -0.37
C MET A 537 -4.21 0.09 0.19
N LYS A 538 -4.28 -0.83 1.16
CA LYS A 538 -5.49 -1.20 1.88
C LYS A 538 -5.31 -0.92 3.36
N PHE A 539 -6.28 -0.23 3.92
CA PHE A 539 -6.47 0.04 5.34
C PHE A 539 -7.54 -0.91 5.83
N GLU A 540 -7.23 -1.66 6.86
CA GLU A 540 -8.15 -2.60 7.47
C GLU A 540 -8.39 -2.20 8.92
N LEU A 541 -9.66 -1.88 9.22
CA LEU A 541 -10.09 -1.33 10.50
C LEU A 541 -10.91 -2.36 11.27
N THR A 542 -10.60 -2.50 12.56
CA THR A 542 -11.36 -3.28 13.55
C THR A 542 -11.47 -2.51 14.86
N GLY A 543 -12.27 -2.98 15.82
CA GLY A 543 -12.52 -2.22 17.05
C GLY A 543 -13.32 -0.95 16.75
N LEU A 544 -14.38 -1.09 15.98
CA LEU A 544 -15.16 0.01 15.44
C LEU A 544 -15.89 0.80 16.53
N THR A 545 -16.14 2.09 16.29
CA THR A 545 -16.75 2.99 17.29
C THR A 545 -18.29 2.91 17.25
N PRO A 546 -18.97 2.73 18.39
CA PRO A 546 -20.43 2.67 18.44
C PRO A 546 -21.07 4.06 18.30
N GLU A 547 -22.16 4.13 17.54
CA GLU A 547 -23.06 5.28 17.49
C GLU A 547 -24.53 4.84 17.56
N PRO A 548 -25.43 5.69 18.10
CA PRO A 548 -26.86 5.48 18.02
C PRO A 548 -27.30 5.39 16.55
N TYR A 549 -27.98 4.30 16.20
CA TYR A 549 -28.48 4.08 14.84
C TYR A 549 -29.91 3.55 14.93
N PRO A 550 -30.93 4.39 14.70
CA PRO A 550 -32.31 4.00 14.91
C PRO A 550 -32.72 2.93 13.90
N VAL A 551 -33.07 1.75 14.42
CA VAL A 551 -33.68 0.67 13.63
C VAL A 551 -35.18 0.79 13.79
N TYR A 552 -35.86 1.28 12.75
CA TYR A 552 -37.31 1.47 12.77
C TYR A 552 -38.10 0.17 12.56
N GLU A 553 -37.46 -0.90 12.06
CA GLU A 553 -38.11 -2.20 11.81
C GLU A 553 -37.21 -3.39 12.18
N PRO A 554 -37.74 -4.40 12.89
CA PRO A 554 -37.00 -5.60 13.27
C PRO A 554 -36.76 -6.54 12.08
N GLY A 555 -35.69 -7.35 12.15
CA GLY A 555 -35.43 -8.42 11.19
C GLY A 555 -34.68 -8.01 9.91
N ILE A 556 -34.00 -6.86 9.91
CA ILE A 556 -33.02 -6.49 8.87
C ILE A 556 -31.79 -7.39 9.02
N GLU A 557 -31.49 -8.20 8.01
CA GLU A 557 -30.31 -9.08 8.01
C GLU A 557 -29.11 -8.35 7.39
N VAL A 558 -28.01 -8.27 8.14
CA VAL A 558 -26.76 -7.65 7.69
C VAL A 558 -25.66 -8.70 7.68
N LYS A 559 -25.00 -8.85 6.54
CA LYS A 559 -23.79 -9.68 6.37
C LYS A 559 -22.55 -8.84 6.62
N TYR A 560 -21.60 -9.36 7.39
CA TYR A 560 -20.33 -8.68 7.69
C TYR A 560 -19.19 -9.68 7.85
N GLN A 561 -17.96 -9.21 7.66
CA GLN A 561 -16.75 -10.01 7.79
C GLN A 561 -16.14 -9.83 9.18
N VAL A 562 -15.67 -10.92 9.79
CA VAL A 562 -14.90 -10.93 11.04
C VAL A 562 -13.68 -11.82 10.90
N PHE A 563 -12.68 -11.60 11.76
CA PHE A 563 -11.60 -12.55 11.91
C PHE A 563 -12.09 -13.85 12.57
N PRO A 564 -11.50 -15.01 12.22
CA PRO A 564 -11.76 -16.27 12.90
C PRO A 564 -11.49 -16.13 14.40
N VAL A 565 -12.36 -16.69 15.24
CA VAL A 565 -12.45 -16.37 16.68
C VAL A 565 -11.21 -16.80 17.49
N SER A 566 -10.42 -17.76 17.03
CA SER A 566 -9.13 -18.07 17.67
C SER A 566 -8.22 -18.86 16.75
N VAL A 567 -6.95 -18.46 16.76
CA VAL A 567 -5.83 -19.14 16.14
C VAL A 567 -4.86 -19.42 17.28
N GLU A 568 -4.81 -20.65 17.76
CA GLU A 568 -3.88 -21.04 18.80
C GLU A 568 -2.67 -21.74 18.17
N GLN A 569 -1.49 -21.14 18.30
CA GLN A 569 -0.21 -21.79 18.02
C GLN A 569 0.61 -21.78 19.31
N GLU A 570 0.72 -22.95 19.96
CA GLU A 570 1.65 -23.11 21.07
C GLU A 570 3.09 -23.10 20.52
N SER A 571 3.88 -22.10 20.90
CA SER A 571 5.33 -22.14 20.73
C SER A 571 5.97 -22.49 22.08
N LEU A 572 6.56 -23.68 22.17
CA LEU A 572 7.37 -24.04 23.34
C LEU A 572 8.80 -23.52 23.11
N GLN A 573 9.25 -22.64 24.00
CA GLN A 573 10.67 -22.29 24.09
C GLN A 573 11.19 -22.78 25.46
N GLY A 574 11.97 -23.86 25.44
CA GLY A 574 12.66 -24.34 26.64
C GLY A 574 12.70 -25.87 26.77
N PHE A 575 13.71 -26.34 27.51
CA PHE A 575 13.93 -27.75 27.84
C PHE A 575 12.81 -28.28 28.75
N ARG A 576 12.24 -29.45 28.44
CA ARG A 576 11.38 -30.18 29.36
C ARG A 576 12.22 -31.18 30.17
N LEU A 577 12.30 -30.96 31.48
CA LEU A 577 12.74 -31.97 32.44
C LEU A 577 11.54 -32.86 32.78
N ASN A 578 11.49 -34.08 32.21
CA ASN A 578 10.52 -35.08 32.64
C ASN A 578 11.09 -35.84 33.83
N ILE A 579 10.70 -35.46 35.05
CA ILE A 579 10.98 -36.24 36.26
C ILE A 579 9.77 -37.16 36.49
N GLY A 580 9.80 -38.35 35.87
CA GLY A 580 8.79 -39.38 36.09
C GLY A 580 9.13 -40.24 37.30
N LYS A 581 8.16 -40.48 38.19
CA LYS A 581 8.21 -41.56 39.19
C LYS A 581 7.98 -42.90 38.49
N GLY A 582 9.04 -43.62 38.14
CA GLY A 582 8.91 -44.95 37.57
C GLY A 582 10.22 -45.70 37.47
N VAL A 583 10.32 -46.76 38.29
CA VAL A 583 11.32 -47.85 38.30
C VAL A 583 12.62 -47.55 39.05
N GLY A 584 12.78 -48.24 40.18
CA GLY A 584 13.88 -48.06 41.13
C GLY A 584 15.23 -48.62 40.67
N GLY A 585 16.29 -47.99 41.18
CA GLY A 585 17.68 -48.45 41.04
C GLY A 585 18.69 -47.31 40.96
N LEU A 586 19.08 -46.76 42.11
CA LEU A 586 20.33 -46.07 42.48
C LEU A 586 21.14 -45.15 41.52
N LEU A 587 20.67 -44.74 40.34
CA LEU A 587 21.34 -43.74 39.50
C LEU A 587 20.30 -42.83 38.83
N ASN A 588 20.18 -41.58 39.30
CA ASN A 588 19.33 -40.55 38.70
C ASN A 588 19.91 -40.09 37.35
N PHE A 589 19.48 -40.72 36.25
CA PHE A 589 19.65 -40.12 34.92
C PHE A 589 18.55 -39.08 34.68
N VAL A 590 18.96 -37.82 34.55
CA VAL A 590 18.10 -36.69 34.17
C VAL A 590 17.85 -36.77 32.66
N ASN A 591 16.60 -37.01 32.24
CA ASN A 591 16.23 -37.04 30.83
C ASN A 591 15.83 -35.64 30.34
N ILE A 592 16.60 -35.10 29.39
CA ILE A 592 16.33 -33.84 28.70
C ILE A 592 15.63 -34.17 27.37
N ASN A 593 14.38 -33.73 27.20
CA ASN A 593 13.62 -33.80 25.95
C ASN A 593 13.36 -35.21 25.34
N GLY A 594 13.30 -36.27 26.13
CA GLY A 594 12.75 -37.58 25.69
C GLY A 594 13.67 -38.40 24.79
N ILE A 595 14.99 -38.26 24.92
CA ILE A 595 15.97 -39.09 24.22
C ILE A 595 16.18 -40.36 25.05
N ASN A 596 15.58 -41.48 24.63
CA ASN A 596 15.69 -42.76 25.35
C ASN A 596 16.96 -43.57 25.01
N HIS A 597 17.68 -43.19 23.95
CA HIS A 597 18.89 -43.88 23.47
C HIS A 597 19.67 -42.95 22.54
N PHE A 598 20.98 -42.84 22.79
CA PHE A 598 21.92 -42.01 22.04
C PHE A 598 23.07 -42.89 21.56
N ASN A 599 23.24 -43.02 20.25
CA ASN A 599 24.34 -43.79 19.67
C ASN A 599 25.47 -42.83 19.27
N ILE A 600 26.54 -42.82 20.06
CA ILE A 600 27.66 -41.86 19.91
C ILE A 600 28.47 -42.05 18.62
N PHE A 601 28.34 -43.20 17.95
CA PHE A 601 29.05 -43.53 16.72
C PHE A 601 28.24 -43.23 15.44
N SER A 602 26.98 -42.79 15.58
CA SER A 602 26.12 -42.44 14.47
C SER A 602 26.03 -40.92 14.30
N ARG A 603 26.57 -40.41 13.18
CA ARG A 603 26.50 -38.99 12.82
C ARG A 603 25.06 -38.48 12.71
N LYS A 604 24.11 -39.36 12.32
CA LYS A 604 22.67 -39.07 12.24
C LYS A 604 22.02 -39.02 13.63
N SER A 605 22.44 -39.88 14.57
CA SER A 605 21.99 -39.80 15.96
C SER A 605 22.48 -38.53 16.65
N TRP A 606 23.67 -38.04 16.26
CA TRP A 606 24.22 -36.75 16.69
C TRP A 606 23.40 -35.57 16.15
N SER A 607 23.08 -35.55 14.86
CA SER A 607 22.28 -34.48 14.25
C SER A 607 20.86 -34.43 14.80
N ASP A 608 20.20 -35.59 14.97
CA ASP A 608 18.82 -35.66 15.44
C ASP A 608 18.71 -35.31 16.94
N ALA A 609 19.72 -35.68 17.75
CA ALA A 609 19.80 -35.28 19.15
C ALA A 609 20.10 -33.78 19.30
N ALA A 610 21.03 -33.23 18.52
CA ALA A 610 21.33 -31.80 18.50
C ALA A 610 20.13 -30.97 18.02
N GLN A 611 19.37 -31.45 17.04
CA GLN A 611 18.18 -30.76 16.54
C GLN A 611 17.01 -30.81 17.55
N LYS A 612 16.92 -31.85 18.39
CA LYS A 612 15.95 -31.92 19.50
C LYS A 612 16.39 -31.17 20.77
N LEU A 613 17.69 -30.95 20.97
CA LEU A 613 18.25 -30.18 22.07
C LEU A 613 18.34 -28.67 21.75
N PHE A 614 18.56 -28.30 20.49
CA PHE A 614 18.82 -26.91 20.08
C PHE A 614 17.90 -26.38 18.97
N GLY A 615 16.99 -27.19 18.42
CA GLY A 615 16.02 -26.78 17.39
C GLY A 615 14.66 -26.39 17.98
N LYS A 616 14.06 -25.30 17.46
CA LYS A 616 12.69 -24.89 17.78
C LYS A 616 11.69 -25.90 17.19
N THR A 617 10.90 -26.58 18.03
CA THR A 617 9.81 -27.45 17.59
C THR A 617 8.48 -26.68 17.66
N TYR A 618 7.74 -26.64 16.56
CA TYR A 618 6.41 -26.01 16.49
C TYR A 618 5.34 -27.09 16.55
N SER A 619 4.32 -26.91 17.41
CA SER A 619 3.11 -27.74 17.35
C SER A 619 2.29 -27.41 16.08
N PRO A 620 1.58 -28.39 15.48
CA PRO A 620 0.71 -28.15 14.34
C PRO A 620 -0.37 -27.14 14.70
N VAL A 621 -0.68 -26.29 13.73
CA VAL A 621 -1.63 -25.19 13.89
C VAL A 621 -3.04 -25.75 13.99
N LYS A 622 -3.76 -25.40 15.05
CA LYS A 622 -5.17 -25.77 15.22
C LYS A 622 -6.05 -24.65 14.68
N LEU A 623 -6.90 -24.98 13.72
CA LEU A 623 -7.92 -24.09 13.15
C LEU A 623 -9.29 -24.51 13.67
N ASP A 624 -9.93 -23.66 14.47
CA ASP A 624 -11.35 -23.77 14.78
C ASP A 624 -12.14 -23.03 13.71
N VAL A 625 -12.61 -23.78 12.71
CA VAL A 625 -13.46 -23.25 11.65
C VAL A 625 -14.92 -23.54 12.01
N GLN A 626 -15.72 -22.49 12.20
CA GLN A 626 -17.16 -22.62 12.36
C GLN A 626 -17.85 -22.65 10.98
N LYS A 627 -18.91 -23.45 10.86
CA LYS A 627 -19.84 -23.39 9.72
C LYS A 627 -20.67 -22.11 9.90
N GLY A 628 -20.83 -21.31 8.84
CA GLY A 628 -21.56 -20.04 8.92
C GLY A 628 -22.95 -20.24 9.54
N ASN A 629 -23.17 -19.66 10.72
CA ASN A 629 -24.40 -19.80 11.48
C ASN A 629 -25.16 -18.46 11.51
N THR A 630 -26.47 -18.50 11.27
CA THR A 630 -27.37 -17.36 11.49
C THR A 630 -27.74 -17.31 12.96
N VAL A 631 -27.21 -16.33 13.71
CA VAL A 631 -27.51 -16.19 15.15
C VAL A 631 -28.67 -15.19 15.31
N GLY A 632 -29.71 -15.61 16.05
CA GLY A 632 -30.97 -14.85 16.19
C GLY A 632 -30.89 -13.62 17.10
N THR A 633 -29.80 -13.46 17.86
CA THR A 633 -29.59 -12.38 18.83
C THR A 633 -28.09 -12.14 19.04
N TYR A 634 -27.70 -10.94 19.50
CA TYR A 634 -26.32 -10.66 19.89
C TYR A 634 -25.86 -11.70 20.92
N PRO A 635 -24.69 -12.31 20.75
CA PRO A 635 -24.12 -13.12 21.81
C PRO A 635 -23.75 -12.19 22.97
N ALA A 636 -24.41 -12.37 24.12
CA ALA A 636 -23.83 -11.95 25.39
C ALA A 636 -22.49 -12.71 25.54
N SER A 637 -21.49 -12.09 26.18
CA SER A 637 -20.10 -12.57 26.23
C SER A 637 -19.88 -13.96 26.85
N GLN A 638 -20.94 -14.66 27.27
CA GLN A 638 -20.88 -16.00 27.85
C GLN A 638 -22.14 -16.79 27.50
N GLN A 639 -22.10 -17.66 26.46
CA GLN A 639 -22.82 -18.94 26.49
C GLN A 639 -22.41 -19.91 25.34
N ASP A 640 -22.01 -21.09 25.80
CA ASP A 640 -21.82 -22.45 25.25
C ASP A 640 -21.17 -22.74 23.88
N PRO A 641 -20.26 -23.75 23.82
CA PRO A 641 -19.43 -24.03 22.66
C PRO A 641 -20.24 -24.68 21.53
N ILE A 642 -20.45 -23.90 20.47
CA ILE A 642 -20.83 -24.37 19.14
C ILE A 642 -19.78 -25.40 18.70
N SER A 643 -20.21 -26.54 18.14
CA SER A 643 -19.30 -27.65 17.80
C SER A 643 -18.23 -27.21 16.79
N ASN A 644 -17.01 -26.99 17.28
CA ASN A 644 -15.86 -26.62 16.47
C ASN A 644 -15.34 -27.86 15.73
N SER A 645 -15.13 -27.76 14.42
CA SER A 645 -14.34 -28.76 13.70
C SER A 645 -12.89 -28.30 13.69
N THR A 646 -12.01 -29.04 14.37
CA THR A 646 -10.57 -28.78 14.40
C THR A 646 -9.92 -29.36 13.15
N ARG A 647 -9.28 -28.51 12.33
CA ARG A 647 -8.39 -28.95 11.24
C ARG A 647 -6.94 -28.79 11.69
N LEU A 648 -6.13 -29.83 11.50
CA LEU A 648 -4.69 -29.81 11.74
C LEU A 648 -3.95 -29.57 10.41
N GLU A 649 -3.14 -28.52 10.34
CA GLU A 649 -2.25 -28.26 9.20
C GLU A 649 -0.78 -28.41 9.60
N LEU A 650 0.01 -29.04 8.72
CA LEU A 650 1.45 -29.26 8.92
C LEU A 650 2.21 -27.93 8.78
N ALA A 651 2.97 -27.55 9.80
CA ALA A 651 3.84 -26.38 9.75
C ALA A 651 4.93 -26.58 8.68
N SER A 652 5.05 -25.66 7.73
CA SER A 652 6.12 -25.70 6.72
C SER A 652 7.45 -25.20 7.30
N ASN A 653 8.56 -25.90 7.01
CA ASN A 653 9.89 -25.58 7.54
C ASN A 653 10.64 -24.46 6.77
N ILE A 654 10.00 -23.73 5.86
CA ILE A 654 10.69 -22.71 5.06
C ILE A 654 10.30 -21.31 5.55
N LEU A 655 11.04 -20.84 6.54
CA LEU A 655 11.11 -19.41 6.91
C LEU A 655 12.57 -19.09 7.24
N ASN A 656 13.26 -18.45 6.28
CA ASN A 656 14.49 -17.71 6.58
C ASN A 656 14.16 -16.62 7.59
N ARG A 657 14.84 -16.62 8.72
CA ARG A 657 14.79 -15.55 9.73
C ARG A 657 15.73 -14.43 9.26
N ARG A 658 15.23 -13.19 9.15
CA ARG A 658 16.10 -12.00 9.18
C ARG A 658 16.87 -11.99 10.52
N GLU A 659 18.11 -11.50 10.50
CA GLU A 659 18.90 -11.26 11.71
C GLU A 659 18.10 -10.41 12.72
N GLU A 660 18.14 -10.80 14.00
CA GLU A 660 17.52 -10.04 15.07
C GLU A 660 18.26 -8.71 15.22
N LEU A 661 17.65 -7.62 14.75
CA LEU A 661 18.04 -6.26 15.12
C LEU A 661 17.99 -6.16 16.65
N ALA A 662 19.13 -5.76 17.23
CA ALA A 662 19.35 -5.70 18.66
C ALA A 662 18.21 -4.92 19.37
N PRO A 663 17.53 -5.50 20.37
CA PRO A 663 16.40 -4.88 21.09
C PRO A 663 16.73 -3.52 21.75
N TYR A 664 18.02 -3.21 21.90
CA TYR A 664 18.50 -1.94 22.44
C TYR A 664 18.29 -0.74 21.51
N VAL A 665 18.25 -0.95 20.19
CA VAL A 665 18.10 0.13 19.20
C VAL A 665 16.62 0.53 19.04
N LEU A 666 15.69 -0.41 19.20
CA LEU A 666 14.25 -0.12 19.18
C LEU A 666 13.77 0.56 20.47
N ALA A 667 14.37 0.23 21.62
CA ALA A 667 14.03 0.86 22.91
C ALA A 667 14.48 2.33 23.02
N ARG A 668 15.43 2.79 22.18
CA ARG A 668 15.90 4.18 22.15
C ARG A 668 14.97 5.12 21.37
N ASN A 669 14.10 4.58 20.50
CA ASN A 669 13.19 5.39 19.67
C ASN A 669 11.74 5.46 20.22
N GLU A 670 11.42 4.75 21.31
CA GLU A 670 10.13 4.86 22.02
C GLU A 670 10.12 5.92 23.13
N SER A 671 11.25 6.60 23.41
CA SER A 671 11.37 7.52 24.54
C SER A 671 10.97 8.97 24.24
N TYR A 672 9.88 9.19 23.51
CA TYR A 672 9.13 10.44 23.52
C TYR A 672 7.64 10.12 23.34
N VAL A 673 6.88 10.15 24.45
CA VAL A 673 5.46 10.57 24.59
C VAL A 673 4.86 10.01 25.90
N THR A 674 4.78 10.91 26.89
CA THR A 674 3.78 11.07 27.98
C THR A 674 3.50 9.93 28.98
N ILE A 675 3.91 10.16 30.24
CA ILE A 675 3.65 9.37 31.46
C ILE A 675 2.43 9.95 32.21
N LYS A 676 1.55 9.09 32.78
CA LYS A 676 0.56 9.46 33.83
C LYS A 676 0.64 8.52 35.04
N SER A 677 0.46 9.11 36.24
CA SER A 677 1.11 8.81 37.53
C SER A 677 0.30 7.97 38.55
N ASP A 678 -0.65 7.15 38.13
CA ASP A 678 -1.78 6.87 39.01
C ASP A 678 -1.77 5.54 39.81
N GLY A 679 -0.78 4.67 39.56
CA GLY A 679 -0.67 3.37 40.24
C GLY A 679 0.09 3.37 41.56
N LEU A 680 0.83 4.44 41.86
CA LEU A 680 1.94 4.40 42.81
C LEU A 680 1.62 4.87 44.23
N LEU A 681 0.52 5.61 44.41
CA LEU A 681 0.07 6.14 45.70
C LEU A 681 -0.54 5.10 46.66
N LYS A 682 -0.70 3.83 46.23
CA LYS A 682 -1.36 2.79 47.04
C LYS A 682 -0.43 2.02 47.99
N ILE A 683 0.87 2.30 47.97
CA ILE A 683 1.87 1.49 48.69
C ILE A 683 2.58 2.30 49.80
N GLU A 684 2.30 3.60 49.91
CA GLU A 684 2.92 4.53 50.88
C GLU A 684 2.89 4.07 52.35
N PRO A 685 1.83 3.42 52.88
CA PRO A 685 1.83 2.99 54.28
C PRO A 685 2.75 1.78 54.55
N TYR A 686 3.18 1.06 53.51
CA TYR A 686 3.85 -0.24 53.62
C TYR A 686 5.35 -0.21 53.30
N THR A 687 5.88 0.93 52.87
CA THR A 687 7.29 1.07 52.49
C THR A 687 7.92 2.31 53.11
N LYS A 688 9.00 2.14 53.89
CA LYS A 688 9.85 3.23 54.41
C LYS A 688 10.71 3.86 53.30
N ILE A 689 10.08 4.37 52.25
CA ILE A 689 10.76 5.10 51.17
C ILE A 689 10.58 6.59 51.47
N PRO A 690 11.66 7.41 51.45
CA PRO A 690 11.59 8.83 51.79
C PRO A 690 11.05 9.63 50.59
N TRP A 691 9.75 9.47 50.32
CA TRP A 691 9.08 10.09 49.17
C TRP A 691 9.12 11.62 49.20
N GLN A 692 9.18 12.21 50.39
CA GLN A 692 9.30 13.66 50.56
C GLN A 692 10.58 14.22 49.95
N GLU A 693 11.73 13.57 50.18
CA GLU A 693 13.02 14.00 49.62
C GLU A 693 13.06 13.85 48.09
N ILE A 694 12.36 12.85 47.55
CA ILE A 694 12.27 12.59 46.09
C ILE A 694 11.33 13.58 45.41
N ALA A 695 10.21 13.94 46.07
CA ALA A 695 9.26 14.95 45.58
C ALA A 695 9.85 16.36 45.66
N ASP A 696 10.57 16.67 46.74
CA ASP A 696 11.27 17.95 46.93
C ASP A 696 12.43 18.11 45.94
N ALA A 697 13.06 17.00 45.55
CA ALA A 697 14.07 16.98 44.48
C ALA A 697 13.47 17.11 43.06
N ASN A 698 12.16 16.91 42.87
CA ASN A 698 11.50 16.95 41.56
C ASN A 698 10.12 17.63 41.61
N PRO A 699 10.05 18.93 41.95
CA PRO A 699 8.78 19.62 42.11
C PRO A 699 8.06 19.76 40.75
N GLY A 700 6.79 19.31 40.70
CA GLY A 700 5.88 19.48 39.56
C GLY A 700 5.55 18.24 38.73
N ALA A 701 6.07 17.06 39.08
CA ALA A 701 5.94 15.83 38.27
C ALA A 701 4.89 14.80 38.75
N LEU A 702 4.04 15.10 39.74
CA LEU A 702 3.13 14.12 40.35
C LEU A 702 1.68 14.66 40.49
N ASP A 703 0.69 13.87 40.05
CA ASP A 703 -0.77 14.08 40.21
C ASP A 703 -1.45 12.81 40.79
N PHE A 704 -2.57 12.95 41.52
CA PHE A 704 -2.96 12.09 42.67
C PHE A 704 -4.29 11.28 42.60
N ASN A 705 -4.83 10.81 41.44
CA ASN A 705 -6.23 10.28 41.37
C ASN A 705 -6.48 8.84 40.79
N GLN A 706 -6.58 7.80 41.66
CA GLN A 706 -6.35 6.31 41.52
C GLN A 706 -7.34 5.33 40.78
N LYS A 707 -6.84 4.18 40.21
CA LYS A 707 -7.54 2.83 40.01
C LYS A 707 -6.64 1.52 40.07
N PRO A 708 -7.09 0.30 40.54
CA PRO A 708 -6.22 -0.87 40.96
C PRO A 708 -6.27 -2.26 40.20
N GLY A 709 -5.15 -3.06 40.20
CA GLY A 709 -5.17 -4.56 40.34
C GLY A 709 -4.26 -5.57 39.52
N MET A 710 -2.90 -5.64 39.62
CA MET A 710 -2.06 -6.76 39.02
C MET A 710 -0.75 -7.10 39.82
N LEU A 711 -0.07 -8.26 39.56
CA LEU A 711 1.13 -8.84 40.26
C LEU A 711 2.49 -8.78 39.46
N PRO A 712 3.69 -8.76 40.10
CA PRO A 712 5.01 -8.49 39.47
C PRO A 712 5.64 -9.63 38.64
N VAL A 713 6.49 -9.29 37.65
CA VAL A 713 7.11 -10.24 36.68
C VAL A 713 8.65 -10.13 36.67
N ARG A 714 9.37 -11.26 36.60
CA ARG A 714 10.84 -11.35 36.61
C ARG A 714 11.43 -11.66 35.22
N GLY A 715 12.40 -10.86 34.77
CA GLY A 715 13.28 -11.13 33.62
C GLY A 715 14.65 -11.68 34.06
N ALA A 716 15.54 -11.98 33.11
CA ALA A 716 16.85 -12.60 33.38
C ALA A 716 17.72 -11.77 34.36
N ASP A 717 17.74 -10.45 34.19
CA ASP A 717 18.60 -9.54 34.97
C ASP A 717 17.83 -8.44 35.74
N TYR A 718 16.49 -8.44 35.69
CA TYR A 718 15.66 -7.38 36.29
C TYR A 718 14.28 -7.86 36.75
N TRP A 719 13.65 -7.07 37.62
CA TRP A 719 12.25 -7.21 38.05
C TRP A 719 11.42 -6.02 37.54
N VAL A 720 10.17 -6.27 37.14
CA VAL A 720 9.20 -5.24 36.75
C VAL A 720 7.95 -5.40 37.59
N PHE A 721 7.57 -4.33 38.28
CA PHE A 721 6.34 -4.26 39.06
C PHE A 721 5.19 -3.70 38.21
N PRO A 722 3.94 -4.16 38.44
CA PRO A 722 2.80 -3.75 37.63
C PRO A 722 2.55 -2.26 37.80
N GLY A 723 2.39 -1.55 36.68
CA GLY A 723 2.19 -0.10 36.69
C GLY A 723 3.47 0.73 36.84
N GLN A 724 4.65 0.13 36.77
CA GLN A 724 5.94 0.84 36.74
C GLN A 724 6.73 0.52 35.46
N ILE A 725 7.39 1.54 34.90
CA ILE A 725 8.34 1.39 33.76
C ILE A 725 9.77 1.13 34.27
N LEU A 726 10.04 1.39 35.56
CA LEU A 726 11.36 1.24 36.15
C LEU A 726 11.74 -0.24 36.33
N LYS A 727 12.84 -0.66 35.69
CA LYS A 727 13.41 -2.01 35.82
C LYS A 727 14.39 -2.03 36.99
N VAL A 728 14.12 -2.85 38.01
CA VAL A 728 15.02 -2.98 39.17
C VAL A 728 16.03 -4.11 38.90
N PRO A 729 17.35 -3.87 38.95
CA PRO A 729 18.35 -4.91 38.73
C PRO A 729 18.20 -6.08 39.70
N ALA A 730 18.33 -7.31 39.20
CA ALA A 730 18.06 -8.52 39.96
C ALA A 730 18.94 -8.69 41.22
N HIS A 731 20.15 -8.09 41.23
CA HIS A 731 21.04 -8.11 42.39
C HIS A 731 20.52 -7.23 43.54
N VAL A 732 19.84 -6.11 43.23
CA VAL A 732 19.21 -5.23 44.23
C VAL A 732 18.02 -5.93 44.87
N MET A 733 17.18 -6.62 44.07
CA MET A 733 16.02 -7.37 44.58
C MET A 733 16.40 -8.62 45.40
N ARG A 734 17.53 -9.27 45.09
CA ARG A 734 18.10 -10.36 45.91
C ARG A 734 18.49 -9.89 47.31
N GLY A 735 19.08 -8.70 47.42
CA GLY A 735 19.43 -8.10 48.72
C GLY A 735 18.21 -7.73 49.57
N ILE A 736 17.07 -7.46 48.93
CA ILE A 736 15.84 -6.97 49.59
C ILE A 736 14.91 -8.10 50.05
N THR A 737 14.81 -9.21 49.31
CA THR A 737 13.67 -10.16 49.49
C THR A 737 13.96 -11.48 50.17
N ASN A 738 15.24 -11.87 50.33
CA ASN A 738 15.76 -13.03 51.08
C ASN A 738 14.89 -14.32 51.10
N SER A 739 14.07 -14.58 50.07
CA SER A 739 13.17 -15.74 50.01
C SER A 739 13.32 -16.45 48.66
N SER A 740 13.29 -17.79 48.72
CA SER A 740 13.61 -18.69 47.61
C SER A 740 12.38 -19.31 46.93
N THR A 741 11.16 -18.86 47.25
CA THR A 741 9.93 -19.37 46.60
C THR A 741 9.60 -18.56 45.34
N VAL A 742 9.82 -19.16 44.17
CA VAL A 742 9.62 -18.58 42.83
C VAL A 742 8.57 -19.39 42.07
N THR A 743 7.57 -18.74 41.50
CA THR A 743 6.74 -19.28 40.41
C THR A 743 7.45 -19.03 39.08
N GLU A 744 7.86 -20.10 38.40
CA GLU A 744 8.42 -20.03 37.04
C GLU A 744 7.33 -19.68 36.02
N LEU A 745 7.74 -19.00 34.95
CA LEU A 745 6.93 -18.75 33.76
C LEU A 745 6.41 -20.09 33.21
N ARG A 746 5.10 -20.34 33.36
CA ARG A 746 4.42 -21.34 32.54
C ARG A 746 4.51 -20.93 31.07
N ALA A 747 4.44 -21.92 30.17
CA ALA A 747 4.41 -21.74 28.73
C ALA A 747 3.56 -20.51 28.36
N ALA A 748 4.17 -19.53 27.73
CA ALA A 748 3.44 -18.39 27.24
C ALA A 748 2.57 -18.87 26.07
N SER A 749 1.24 -18.92 26.26
CA SER A 749 0.33 -18.88 25.12
C SER A 749 0.50 -17.50 24.49
N THR A 750 1.32 -17.40 23.45
CA THR A 750 1.25 -16.22 22.62
C THR A 750 -0.03 -16.37 21.80
N ASN A 751 -1.06 -15.60 22.15
CA ASN A 751 -2.16 -15.36 21.24
C ASN A 751 -1.54 -14.64 20.04
N ARG A 752 -1.19 -15.39 19.00
CA ARG A 752 -0.78 -14.83 17.73
C ARG A 752 -2.04 -14.30 17.06
N VAL A 753 -2.28 -13.01 17.28
CA VAL A 753 -3.31 -12.27 16.56
C VAL A 753 -2.96 -12.33 15.07
N ARG A 754 -3.85 -12.96 14.29
CA ARG A 754 -4.07 -12.78 12.84
C ARG A 754 -3.18 -13.49 11.80
N PHE A 755 -2.06 -14.15 12.10
CA PHE A 755 -1.22 -14.77 11.05
C PHE A 755 -0.83 -16.23 11.34
N GLN A 756 -1.42 -17.19 10.62
CA GLN A 756 -1.06 -18.63 10.76
C GLN A 756 0.00 -19.11 9.76
N SER A 757 0.19 -18.44 8.63
CA SER A 757 1.24 -18.78 7.66
C SER A 757 1.44 -17.62 6.67
N ASN A 758 2.45 -17.73 5.80
CA ASN A 758 2.66 -16.79 4.71
C ASN A 758 1.33 -16.54 3.94
N SER A 759 0.88 -15.29 4.03
CA SER A 759 0.15 -14.52 3.01
C SER A 759 -1.33 -14.79 2.69
N VAL A 760 -2.18 -15.33 3.58
CA VAL A 760 -3.65 -15.31 3.31
C VAL A 760 -4.47 -14.99 4.57
N HIS A 761 -5.13 -13.82 4.56
CA HIS A 761 -6.20 -13.51 5.51
C HIS A 761 -7.44 -14.33 5.16
N LYS A 762 -7.92 -15.12 6.12
CA LYS A 762 -9.21 -15.81 6.01
C LYS A 762 -10.24 -15.05 6.84
N TYR A 763 -11.30 -14.58 6.20
CA TYR A 763 -12.42 -13.95 6.88
C TYR A 763 -13.56 -14.96 7.09
N GLU A 764 -14.26 -14.84 8.20
CA GLU A 764 -15.54 -15.51 8.43
C GLU A 764 -16.66 -14.52 8.10
N THR A 765 -17.64 -14.94 7.27
CA THR A 765 -18.82 -14.12 7.00
C THR A 765 -19.94 -14.48 7.96
N ARG A 766 -20.42 -13.51 8.73
CA ARG A 766 -21.54 -13.66 9.66
C ARG A 766 -22.75 -12.88 9.17
N THR A 767 -23.94 -13.42 9.47
CA THR A 767 -25.22 -12.74 9.20
C THR A 767 -25.94 -12.52 10.52
N VAL A 768 -26.28 -11.26 10.82
CA VAL A 768 -26.98 -10.88 12.06
C VAL A 768 -28.28 -10.16 11.70
N LYS A 769 -29.35 -10.50 12.43
CA LYS A 769 -30.60 -9.73 12.42
C LYS A 769 -30.44 -8.53 13.36
N ARG A 770 -30.59 -7.33 12.80
CA ARG A 770 -30.50 -6.08 13.58
C ARG A 770 -31.80 -5.81 14.30
N ASP A 771 -31.75 -5.97 15.62
CA ASP A 771 -32.82 -5.58 16.54
C ASP A 771 -32.36 -4.52 17.56
N ALA A 772 -31.07 -4.13 17.55
CA ALA A 772 -30.49 -3.12 18.44
C ALA A 772 -30.33 -1.76 17.75
N ALA A 773 -30.61 -0.67 18.47
CA ALA A 773 -30.50 0.71 17.99
C ALA A 773 -29.06 1.29 18.06
N ILE A 774 -28.05 0.44 17.85
CA ILE A 774 -26.62 0.80 17.87
C ILE A 774 -25.96 0.23 16.62
N ALA A 775 -25.09 1.01 15.98
CA ALA A 775 -24.25 0.57 14.88
C ALA A 775 -22.79 0.98 15.13
N TYR A 776 -21.85 0.26 14.52
CA TYR A 776 -20.43 0.55 14.65
C TYR A 776 -19.87 1.10 13.34
N PHE A 777 -18.94 2.04 13.44
CA PHE A 777 -18.42 2.80 12.31
C PHE A 777 -16.90 2.96 12.33
N ALA A 778 -16.36 3.12 11.12
CA ALA A 778 -15.03 3.63 10.81
C ALA A 778 -15.17 4.84 9.89
N GLY A 779 -14.20 5.74 9.91
CA GLY A 779 -14.24 6.92 9.04
C GLY A 779 -12.92 7.69 9.02
N PHE A 780 -12.65 8.31 7.88
CA PHE A 780 -11.47 9.14 7.64
C PHE A 780 -11.92 10.48 7.07
N ARG A 781 -11.44 11.57 7.68
CA ARG A 781 -11.59 12.93 7.17
C ARG A 781 -10.55 13.21 6.10
N GLU A 782 -9.31 12.79 6.34
CA GLU A 782 -8.20 13.00 5.41
C GLU A 782 -7.29 11.77 5.40
N VAL A 783 -6.88 11.34 4.22
CA VAL A 783 -5.86 10.31 4.04
C VAL A 783 -4.93 10.73 2.91
N THR A 784 -3.67 11.00 3.25
CA THR A 784 -2.70 11.46 2.26
C THR A 784 -1.43 10.63 2.36
N PRO A 785 -1.12 9.81 1.33
CA PRO A 785 0.13 9.08 1.26
C PRO A 785 1.26 10.07 0.94
N TYR A 786 2.37 9.96 1.65
CA TYR A 786 3.55 10.74 1.40
C TYR A 786 4.72 9.78 1.14
N MET A 787 5.54 10.19 0.20
CA MET A 787 6.94 9.91 0.34
C MET A 787 7.49 11.03 1.22
N SER A 788 8.32 10.74 2.21
CA SER A 788 9.42 11.62 2.53
C SER A 788 10.26 11.64 1.26
N SER A 789 9.82 12.47 0.31
CA SER A 789 10.78 13.40 -0.22
C SER A 789 11.38 14.00 1.05
N TYR A 790 12.55 13.49 1.41
CA TYR A 790 13.56 14.42 1.82
C TYR A 790 13.45 15.53 0.79
N THR A 791 12.92 16.67 1.21
CA THR A 791 12.63 17.80 0.34
C THR A 791 13.81 17.89 -0.59
N ALA A 792 13.61 17.62 -1.89
CA ALA A 792 14.68 17.76 -2.87
C ALA A 792 15.16 19.22 -2.98
N ASN A 793 14.60 20.09 -2.12
CA ASN A 793 14.85 21.51 -1.99
C ASN A 793 15.48 21.90 -0.64
N GLU A 794 15.76 20.95 0.26
CA GLU A 794 16.65 21.21 1.39
C GLU A 794 18.02 20.61 1.11
N ASP A 795 19.04 21.42 1.33
CA ASP A 795 20.42 21.06 1.10
C ASP A 795 20.87 20.06 2.17
N ARG A 796 21.22 18.84 1.76
CA ARG A 796 21.73 17.80 2.67
C ARG A 796 23.10 18.20 3.20
N ASP A 797 23.26 18.34 4.51
CA ASP A 797 24.58 18.50 5.14
C ASP A 797 25.47 17.26 4.93
N VAL A 798 24.84 16.07 4.83
CA VAL A 798 25.50 14.77 4.68
C VAL A 798 24.71 13.89 3.72
N ILE A 799 25.41 13.36 2.71
CA ILE A 799 24.88 12.40 1.73
C ILE A 799 25.68 11.10 1.90
N ASP A 800 25.11 10.13 2.62
CA ASP A 800 25.75 8.85 2.88
C ASP A 800 25.26 7.74 1.92
N PHE A 801 26.21 7.03 1.31
CA PHE A 801 26.02 5.84 0.51
C PHE A 801 26.67 4.66 1.22
N PRO A 802 25.92 3.87 2.02
CA PRO A 802 26.47 2.69 2.67
C PRO A 802 26.83 1.58 1.69
N VAL A 803 26.24 1.62 0.48
CA VAL A 803 26.47 0.72 -0.66
C VAL A 803 26.29 1.50 -1.96
N TYR A 804 27.02 1.13 -3.02
CA TYR A 804 26.80 1.63 -4.39
C TYR A 804 25.64 0.87 -5.06
N ASN A 805 24.41 1.33 -4.87
CA ASN A 805 23.21 0.77 -5.49
C ASN A 805 22.59 1.70 -6.55
N SER A 806 21.88 1.12 -7.51
CA SER A 806 21.15 1.86 -8.54
C SER A 806 19.65 1.76 -8.30
N PRO A 807 18.90 2.88 -8.24
CA PRO A 807 19.33 4.28 -8.00
C PRO A 807 19.81 4.50 -6.53
N PRO A 808 20.64 5.52 -6.23
CA PRO A 808 20.90 6.76 -6.99
C PRO A 808 22.13 6.75 -7.93
N TRP A 809 22.93 5.68 -7.94
CA TRP A 809 24.08 5.57 -8.84
C TRP A 809 23.70 5.03 -10.21
N VAL A 810 24.33 5.54 -11.27
CA VAL A 810 24.32 4.94 -12.60
C VAL A 810 25.55 4.04 -12.73
N LEU A 811 25.32 2.73 -12.66
CA LEU A 811 26.38 1.72 -12.73
C LEU A 811 26.53 1.23 -14.17
N THR A 812 27.73 1.37 -14.74
CA THR A 812 28.10 0.86 -16.07
C THR A 812 29.21 -0.17 -15.90
N ASN A 813 29.01 -1.38 -16.42
CA ASN A 813 29.98 -2.48 -16.29
C ASN A 813 30.34 -2.84 -14.84
N MET A 814 29.44 -2.64 -13.88
CA MET A 814 29.63 -2.98 -12.46
C MET A 814 28.48 -3.83 -11.91
N GLU A 815 28.78 -4.68 -10.92
CA GLU A 815 27.79 -5.54 -10.24
C GLU A 815 27.87 -5.36 -8.72
N THR A 816 26.71 -5.35 -8.06
CA THR A 816 26.59 -5.38 -6.61
C THR A 816 26.33 -6.82 -6.16
N LEU A 817 27.22 -7.35 -5.33
CA LEU A 817 27.15 -8.70 -4.78
C LEU A 817 26.08 -8.78 -3.67
N GLY A 818 25.58 -9.98 -3.36
CA GLY A 818 24.49 -10.19 -2.40
C GLY A 818 24.79 -9.76 -0.95
N ASN A 819 26.03 -9.43 -0.63
CA ASN A 819 26.48 -8.85 0.64
C ASN A 819 26.56 -7.31 0.63
N GLY A 820 26.11 -6.65 -0.44
CA GLY A 820 26.15 -5.20 -0.58
C GLY A 820 27.48 -4.63 -1.09
N VAL A 821 28.45 -5.47 -1.46
CA VAL A 821 29.74 -5.01 -1.98
C VAL A 821 29.67 -4.86 -3.51
N THR A 822 30.16 -3.75 -4.06
CA THR A 822 30.14 -3.51 -5.52
C THR A 822 31.51 -3.70 -6.15
N ARG A 823 31.58 -4.32 -7.34
CA ARG A 823 32.83 -4.45 -8.11
C ARG A 823 32.59 -4.23 -9.60
N ALA A 824 33.65 -3.93 -10.35
CA ALA A 824 33.58 -3.93 -11.80
C ALA A 824 33.48 -5.36 -12.36
N THR A 825 32.60 -5.56 -13.33
CA THR A 825 32.47 -6.83 -14.07
C THR A 825 33.57 -6.97 -15.11
N GLN A 826 33.94 -5.85 -15.75
CA GLN A 826 35.03 -5.75 -16.69
C GLN A 826 35.85 -4.46 -16.45
N PRO A 827 37.11 -4.42 -16.88
CA PRO A 827 37.96 -3.23 -16.82
C PRO A 827 37.29 -2.00 -17.44
N GLY A 828 37.31 -0.86 -16.73
CA GLY A 828 36.59 0.35 -17.15
C GLY A 828 35.16 0.44 -16.60
N GLY A 829 34.87 -0.25 -15.48
CA GLY A 829 33.61 -0.10 -14.75
C GLY A 829 33.45 1.32 -14.21
N MET A 830 32.24 1.87 -14.25
CA MET A 830 31.97 3.24 -13.83
C MET A 830 30.72 3.34 -12.98
N ALA A 831 30.78 4.07 -11.87
CA ALA A 831 29.63 4.53 -11.11
C ALA A 831 29.53 6.05 -11.20
N VAL A 832 28.37 6.57 -11.60
CA VAL A 832 28.13 8.00 -11.71
C VAL A 832 27.00 8.41 -10.76
N PHE A 833 27.25 9.43 -9.95
CA PHE A 833 26.27 10.08 -9.09
C PHE A 833 26.17 11.56 -9.47
N LYS A 834 24.96 12.04 -9.73
CA LYS A 834 24.69 13.44 -10.06
C LYS A 834 24.07 14.12 -8.84
N MET A 835 24.64 15.24 -8.43
CA MET A 835 24.21 16.04 -7.29
C MET A 835 23.79 17.44 -7.74
N LYS A 836 22.65 17.90 -7.22
CA LYS A 836 22.13 19.27 -7.41
C LYS A 836 21.57 19.77 -6.08
N THR A 837 21.95 20.99 -5.70
CA THR A 837 21.59 21.66 -4.44
C THR A 837 20.99 23.04 -4.74
N ASN A 838 20.30 23.62 -3.77
CA ASN A 838 19.76 24.97 -3.85
C ASN A 838 20.80 26.02 -3.44
N SER A 839 21.50 25.79 -2.33
CA SER A 839 22.59 26.65 -1.88
C SER A 839 23.87 26.30 -2.61
N THR A 840 24.69 27.32 -2.82
CA THR A 840 26.04 27.14 -3.35
C THR A 840 26.97 26.63 -2.25
N PHE A 841 27.85 25.72 -2.62
CA PHE A 841 28.94 25.24 -1.79
C PHE A 841 30.25 25.43 -2.55
N ARG A 842 31.34 25.66 -1.79
CA ARG A 842 32.68 25.74 -2.37
C ARG A 842 33.55 24.56 -1.95
N ARG A 843 33.28 23.99 -0.77
CA ARG A 843 34.07 22.90 -0.20
C ARG A 843 33.20 21.67 -0.06
N VAL A 844 33.72 20.52 -0.46
CA VAL A 844 33.05 19.23 -0.29
C VAL A 844 34.02 18.25 0.35
N LYS A 845 33.59 17.60 1.42
CA LYS A 845 34.33 16.51 2.04
C LYS A 845 33.83 15.18 1.50
N PHE A 846 34.78 14.29 1.19
CA PHE A 846 34.49 12.93 0.73
C PHE A 846 35.08 11.95 1.74
N ASP A 847 34.25 11.04 2.24
CA ASP A 847 34.66 9.87 3.03
C ASP A 847 34.46 8.63 2.16
N ILE A 848 35.56 8.06 1.67
CA ILE A 848 35.56 7.00 0.67
C ILE A 848 35.85 5.66 1.35
N ARG A 849 34.93 4.69 1.20
CA ARG A 849 35.07 3.34 1.75
C ARG A 849 35.22 2.33 0.61
N ASP A 850 36.44 1.86 0.40
CA ASP A 850 36.79 0.87 -0.62
C ASP A 850 37.78 -0.18 -0.13
N SER A 851 38.14 -1.13 -1.00
CA SER A 851 39.10 -2.20 -0.69
C SER A 851 40.55 -1.75 -0.49
N GLY A 852 40.84 -0.45 -0.53
CA GLY A 852 42.16 0.06 -0.21
C GLY A 852 43.16 -0.07 -1.35
N TYR A 853 44.45 -0.03 -1.00
CA TYR A 853 45.54 -0.34 -1.94
C TYR A 853 45.80 -1.85 -1.84
N GLN A 854 45.98 -2.49 -2.99
CA GLN A 854 46.46 -3.87 -3.01
C GLN A 854 47.98 -3.86 -3.00
N ARG A 855 48.53 -4.55 -2.01
CA ARG A 855 49.97 -4.72 -1.87
C ARG A 855 50.48 -5.78 -2.86
N SER A 856 51.63 -5.52 -3.46
CA SER A 856 52.40 -6.51 -4.21
C SER A 856 52.98 -7.61 -3.33
N ASP A 857 53.44 -8.69 -3.97
CA ASP A 857 54.06 -9.83 -3.29
C ASP A 857 55.12 -9.34 -2.29
N SER A 858 55.12 -9.97 -1.10
CA SER A 858 56.13 -9.73 -0.08
C SER A 858 57.53 -10.00 -0.64
N MET A 859 58.52 -9.23 -0.18
CA MET A 859 59.91 -9.44 -0.56
C MET A 859 60.40 -10.86 -0.19
N TRP A 860 59.93 -11.38 0.94
CA TRP A 860 60.21 -12.71 1.47
C TRP A 860 59.10 -13.70 1.12
N ASN A 861 59.46 -14.98 0.93
CA ASN A 861 58.52 -16.04 0.58
C ASN A 861 57.52 -16.33 1.72
N ASP A 862 57.97 -16.21 2.97
CA ASP A 862 57.18 -16.29 4.20
C ASP A 862 57.84 -15.36 5.24
N ASP A 863 57.13 -14.99 6.30
CA ASP A 863 57.65 -14.13 7.37
C ASP A 863 58.85 -14.77 8.10
N TYR A 864 58.99 -16.09 8.01
CA TYR A 864 60.06 -16.88 8.65
C TYR A 864 60.99 -17.61 7.68
N ASP A 865 60.88 -17.38 6.37
CA ASP A 865 61.70 -18.06 5.35
C ASP A 865 62.91 -17.17 4.96
N ASP A 866 64.09 -17.78 4.87
CA ASP A 866 65.31 -17.10 4.42
C ASP A 866 65.37 -17.00 2.87
N ARG A 867 64.37 -17.56 2.17
CA ARG A 867 64.22 -17.48 0.71
C ARG A 867 63.41 -16.25 0.31
N LEU A 868 63.90 -15.54 -0.70
CA LEU A 868 63.14 -14.50 -1.39
C LEU A 868 61.93 -15.11 -2.12
N SER A 869 60.85 -14.32 -2.24
CA SER A 869 59.65 -14.74 -2.97
C SER A 869 59.99 -15.09 -4.43
N TYR A 870 59.25 -16.03 -5.03
CA TYR A 870 59.49 -16.53 -6.40
C TYR A 870 59.63 -15.42 -7.46
N ASN A 871 58.88 -14.32 -7.28
CA ASN A 871 58.87 -13.19 -8.20
C ASN A 871 59.97 -12.16 -7.92
N VAL A 872 60.70 -12.29 -6.81
CA VAL A 872 61.75 -11.40 -6.35
C VAL A 872 63.12 -11.97 -6.72
N THR A 873 63.84 -11.27 -7.59
CA THR A 873 65.20 -11.64 -7.96
C THR A 873 66.14 -10.50 -7.59
N VAL A 874 67.05 -10.74 -6.64
CA VAL A 874 68.19 -9.84 -6.43
C VAL A 874 69.10 -10.00 -7.64
N THR A 875 69.09 -9.01 -8.52
CA THR A 875 70.05 -8.97 -9.63
C THR A 875 71.37 -8.46 -9.07
N GLN A 876 72.36 -9.34 -9.01
CA GLN A 876 73.73 -8.97 -8.68
C GLN A 876 74.34 -8.25 -9.88
N PRO A 877 75.11 -7.16 -9.68
CA PRO A 877 75.96 -6.65 -10.74
C PRO A 877 76.94 -7.74 -11.20
N ASP A 878 77.31 -7.75 -12.49
CA ASP A 878 78.21 -8.78 -13.04
C ASP A 878 79.51 -8.82 -12.23
N GLY A 879 79.75 -9.95 -11.53
CA GLY A 879 80.92 -10.14 -10.65
C GLY A 879 80.63 -10.14 -9.14
N ALA A 880 79.39 -9.93 -8.68
CA ALA A 880 79.02 -10.18 -7.29
C ALA A 880 78.59 -11.65 -7.09
N ALA A 881 79.01 -12.26 -5.98
CA ALA A 881 78.59 -13.60 -5.54
C ALA A 881 77.82 -13.52 -4.21
N TRP A 882 76.98 -14.51 -3.91
CA TRP A 882 76.29 -14.69 -2.61
C TRP A 882 77.25 -15.08 -1.46
N THR A 883 78.41 -14.45 -1.40
CA THR A 883 79.48 -14.73 -0.44
C THR A 883 80.15 -13.43 -0.03
N ASP A 884 80.68 -13.38 1.19
CA ASP A 884 81.26 -12.23 1.89
C ASP A 884 82.51 -11.55 1.26
N PHE A 885 82.74 -11.69 -0.05
CA PHE A 885 83.91 -11.15 -0.72
C PHE A 885 83.58 -9.95 -1.60
N LEU A 886 84.21 -8.81 -1.30
CA LEU A 886 84.28 -7.63 -2.14
C LEU A 886 85.18 -7.94 -3.35
N THR A 887 84.61 -8.02 -4.55
CA THR A 887 85.36 -8.14 -5.81
C THR A 887 86.20 -6.88 -6.00
N LYS A 888 87.52 -7.02 -6.15
CA LYS A 888 88.46 -5.90 -6.37
C LYS A 888 88.67 -5.71 -7.87
N TRP A 889 89.13 -4.52 -8.26
CA TRP A 889 89.52 -4.17 -9.65
C TRP A 889 90.52 -5.13 -10.33
N THR A 890 91.06 -6.11 -9.61
CA THR A 890 92.09 -7.05 -10.06
C THR A 890 91.58 -8.46 -10.36
N ASP A 891 90.28 -8.75 -10.24
CA ASP A 891 89.72 -10.07 -10.58
C ASP A 891 89.47 -10.22 -12.09
N GLU A 892 89.81 -11.39 -12.64
CA GLU A 892 89.81 -11.74 -14.09
C GLU A 892 88.44 -11.66 -14.81
N LYS A 893 87.37 -11.27 -14.11
CA LYS A 893 86.00 -11.17 -14.64
C LYS A 893 85.45 -9.73 -14.73
N SER A 894 86.31 -8.71 -14.62
CA SER A 894 85.92 -7.29 -14.67
C SER A 894 86.41 -6.63 -15.97
N ASP A 895 85.50 -6.12 -16.81
CA ASP A 895 85.86 -5.26 -17.95
C ASP A 895 86.35 -3.87 -17.48
N TRP A 896 87.40 -3.37 -18.14
CA TRP A 896 88.05 -2.10 -17.81
C TRP A 896 87.09 -0.92 -18.03
N GLY A 897 86.67 -0.25 -16.94
CA GLY A 897 85.72 0.86 -16.98
C GLY A 897 84.28 0.53 -16.54
N SER A 898 84.02 -0.67 -16.01
CA SER A 898 82.74 -1.01 -15.36
C SER A 898 82.62 -0.35 -13.96
N PRO A 899 81.52 0.37 -13.63
CA PRO A 899 81.37 1.12 -12.38
C PRO A 899 80.93 0.31 -11.13
N GLU A 900 80.98 -1.03 -11.14
CA GLU A 900 80.20 -1.87 -10.19
C GLU A 900 81.01 -2.86 -9.32
N GLY A 901 82.06 -2.40 -8.61
CA GLY A 901 82.94 -3.26 -7.80
C GLY A 901 83.19 -2.86 -6.33
N LEU A 902 82.19 -2.36 -5.58
CA LEU A 902 82.37 -1.92 -4.16
C LEU A 902 81.18 -2.24 -3.22
N VAL A 903 80.40 -3.29 -3.50
CA VAL A 903 79.14 -3.58 -2.80
C VAL A 903 79.05 -5.05 -2.40
N SER A 904 78.59 -5.35 -1.18
CA SER A 904 78.14 -6.68 -0.74
C SER A 904 76.69 -6.64 -0.27
N ILE A 905 75.93 -7.71 -0.57
CA ILE A 905 74.54 -7.90 -0.14
C ILE A 905 74.44 -9.28 0.53
N ASN A 906 74.10 -9.30 1.82
CA ASN A 906 73.98 -10.52 2.61
C ASN A 906 72.68 -10.52 3.43
N LEU A 907 72.23 -11.71 3.85
CA LEU A 907 71.21 -11.83 4.89
C LEU A 907 71.84 -11.45 6.25
N ASP A 908 71.18 -10.59 7.02
CA ASP A 908 71.62 -10.29 8.39
C ASP A 908 71.13 -11.40 9.34
N GLY A 909 72.06 -12.14 9.94
CA GLY A 909 71.74 -13.30 10.78
C GLY A 909 71.15 -12.97 12.15
N ASP A 910 71.36 -11.74 12.64
CA ASP A 910 71.04 -11.36 14.02
C ASP A 910 69.79 -10.48 14.13
N ARG A 911 69.33 -9.88 13.01
CA ARG A 911 68.30 -8.83 13.03
C ARG A 911 67.04 -9.22 12.26
N VAL A 912 65.91 -9.02 12.93
CA VAL A 912 64.56 -9.20 12.39
C VAL A 912 63.79 -7.89 12.62
N PHE A 913 63.03 -7.44 11.64
CA PHE A 913 62.18 -6.26 11.75
C PHE A 913 60.76 -6.60 11.28
N ASP A 914 59.76 -6.27 12.10
CA ASP A 914 58.34 -6.58 11.82
C ASP A 914 58.09 -8.08 11.53
N GLY A 915 58.78 -8.94 12.27
CA GLY A 915 58.71 -10.41 12.10
C GLY A 915 59.52 -10.95 10.92
N LYS A 916 60.08 -10.09 10.06
CA LYS A 916 60.76 -10.47 8.81
C LYS A 916 62.28 -10.35 8.87
N ARG A 917 62.96 -11.16 8.06
CA ARG A 917 64.41 -11.08 7.84
C ARG A 917 64.82 -9.75 7.20
N VAL A 918 66.10 -9.45 7.32
CA VAL A 918 66.70 -8.19 6.87
C VAL A 918 67.86 -8.47 5.93
N LEU A 919 67.84 -7.83 4.75
CA LEU A 919 69.00 -7.76 3.88
C LEU A 919 69.94 -6.64 4.32
N ARG A 920 71.21 -6.98 4.47
CA ARG A 920 72.30 -6.06 4.75
C ARG A 920 73.06 -5.74 3.47
N ILE A 921 73.02 -4.48 3.07
CA ILE A 921 73.76 -3.91 1.94
C ILE A 921 74.94 -3.14 2.53
N THR A 922 76.16 -3.58 2.25
CA THR A 922 77.38 -2.86 2.65
C THR A 922 78.10 -2.35 1.42
N ARG A 923 78.40 -1.05 1.42
CA ARG A 923 79.10 -0.34 0.35
C ARG A 923 80.43 0.19 0.86
N ALA A 924 81.52 -0.05 0.14
CA ALA A 924 82.84 0.51 0.43
C ALA A 924 82.99 1.94 -0.13
N ALA A 925 83.96 2.71 0.37
CA ALA A 925 84.20 4.08 -0.11
C ALA A 925 84.79 4.08 -1.54
N GLY A 926 84.31 4.97 -2.40
CA GLY A 926 84.69 5.08 -3.82
C GLY A 926 83.50 5.45 -4.71
N THR A 927 83.71 5.79 -5.98
CA THR A 927 82.63 6.20 -6.90
C THR A 927 81.89 4.98 -7.46
N GLY A 928 80.55 4.97 -7.35
CA GLY A 928 79.71 3.87 -7.84
C GLY A 928 78.32 3.83 -7.20
N GLU A 929 77.41 3.05 -7.76
CA GLU A 929 76.05 2.85 -7.24
C GLU A 929 75.89 1.43 -6.71
N ALA A 930 75.22 1.26 -5.56
CA ALA A 930 74.78 -0.06 -5.12
C ALA A 930 73.30 -0.22 -5.44
N LYS A 931 72.95 -1.31 -6.13
CA LYS A 931 71.59 -1.56 -6.61
C LYS A 931 71.07 -2.88 -6.10
N ILE A 932 69.84 -2.86 -5.60
CA ILE A 932 68.98 -4.04 -5.48
C ILE A 932 67.80 -3.81 -6.41
N ALA A 933 67.75 -4.59 -7.49
CA ALA A 933 66.53 -4.73 -8.26
C ALA A 933 65.63 -5.75 -7.58
N ILE A 934 64.38 -5.39 -7.32
CA ILE A 934 63.34 -6.30 -6.87
C ILE A 934 62.35 -6.38 -8.01
N ARG A 935 62.42 -7.50 -8.74
CA ARG A 935 61.34 -7.84 -9.65
C ARG A 935 60.10 -8.10 -8.80
N GLN A 936 58.98 -7.47 -9.14
CA GLN A 936 57.70 -7.75 -8.53
C GLN A 936 56.73 -8.02 -9.66
N ALA A 937 56.38 -9.29 -9.89
CA ALA A 937 55.40 -9.64 -10.91
C ALA A 937 54.00 -9.19 -10.43
N ASN A 938 53.73 -7.90 -10.57
CA ASN A 938 52.46 -7.32 -10.19
C ASN A 938 51.39 -7.68 -11.23
N HIS A 939 50.83 -8.89 -11.16
CA HIS A 939 49.79 -9.39 -12.06
C HIS A 939 48.47 -8.60 -12.00
N PHE A 940 48.40 -7.54 -11.20
CA PHE A 940 47.24 -6.68 -11.04
C PHE A 940 47.42 -5.31 -11.70
N LEU A 941 48.65 -4.86 -12.02
CA LEU A 941 48.86 -3.57 -12.69
C LEU A 941 48.26 -3.53 -14.10
N LYS A 942 47.48 -2.48 -14.38
CA LYS A 942 46.78 -2.23 -15.64
C LYS A 942 46.87 -0.75 -16.00
N ASP A 943 46.61 -0.39 -17.25
CA ASP A 943 46.63 0.99 -17.75
C ASP A 943 45.97 2.01 -16.81
N GLY A 944 46.73 3.06 -16.49
CA GLY A 944 46.25 4.18 -15.69
C GLY A 944 45.79 3.82 -14.28
N CYS A 945 46.47 2.88 -13.60
CA CYS A 945 46.27 2.63 -12.17
C CYS A 945 47.16 3.56 -11.33
N THR A 946 46.72 3.85 -10.11
CA THR A 946 47.50 4.63 -9.14
C THR A 946 48.43 3.70 -8.36
N VAL A 947 49.71 4.03 -8.33
CA VAL A 947 50.76 3.25 -7.67
C VAL A 947 51.49 4.14 -6.67
N ARG A 948 51.93 3.54 -5.56
CA ARG A 948 52.92 4.13 -4.67
C ARG A 948 53.93 3.08 -4.23
N LEU A 949 55.13 3.54 -3.90
CA LEU A 949 56.24 2.70 -3.46
C LEU A 949 56.37 2.75 -1.94
N ARG A 950 56.67 1.60 -1.36
CA ARG A 950 56.91 1.41 0.07
C ARG A 950 58.26 0.76 0.28
N ALA A 951 59.00 1.23 1.26
CA ALA A 951 60.26 0.62 1.66
C ALA A 951 60.49 0.75 3.15
N LYS A 952 60.86 -0.36 3.79
CA LYS A 952 61.26 -0.44 5.19
C LYS A 952 62.76 -0.61 5.26
N VAL A 953 63.49 0.48 5.52
CA VAL A 953 64.95 0.51 5.47
C VAL A 953 65.55 1.20 6.69
N MET A 954 66.75 0.84 7.08
CA MET A 954 67.51 1.53 8.13
C MET A 954 68.95 1.76 7.66
N LYS A 955 69.39 3.01 7.73
CA LYS A 955 70.78 3.38 7.51
C LYS A 955 71.54 3.30 8.84
N LEU A 956 72.63 2.53 8.93
CA LEU A 956 73.30 2.32 10.23
C LEU A 956 74.24 3.46 10.63
N THR A 957 74.84 4.14 9.66
CA THR A 957 75.84 5.20 9.89
C THR A 957 75.52 6.42 9.05
N PRO A 958 75.76 7.65 9.57
CA PRO A 958 75.59 8.86 8.77
C PRO A 958 76.53 8.84 7.56
N SER A 959 76.01 9.14 6.36
CA SER A 959 76.76 9.23 5.10
C SER A 959 76.07 10.23 4.18
N LYS A 960 76.79 10.82 3.21
CA LYS A 960 76.21 11.70 2.18
C LYS A 960 75.53 10.95 1.03
N ASN A 961 75.51 9.61 1.09
CA ASN A 961 74.87 8.80 0.07
C ASN A 961 73.34 8.95 0.14
N LYS A 962 72.71 8.97 -1.03
CA LYS A 962 71.27 9.05 -1.19
C LYS A 962 70.68 7.67 -1.44
N MET A 963 69.60 7.36 -0.73
CA MET A 963 68.76 6.19 -1.00
C MET A 963 67.67 6.59 -2.00
N ILE A 964 67.56 5.88 -3.11
CA ILE A 964 66.70 6.20 -4.24
C ILE A 964 65.84 4.98 -4.57
N MET A 965 64.56 5.18 -4.81
CA MET A 965 63.65 4.18 -5.36
C MET A 965 63.22 4.55 -6.78
N LYS A 966 63.21 3.55 -7.66
CA LYS A 966 62.83 3.69 -9.06
C LYS A 966 61.79 2.64 -9.45
N PHE A 967 60.83 3.01 -10.28
CA PHE A 967 59.80 2.12 -10.81
C PHE A 967 59.93 2.01 -12.33
N PHE A 968 59.94 0.79 -12.86
CA PHE A 968 60.11 0.53 -14.30
C PHE A 968 59.04 -0.43 -14.84
N GLU A 969 58.74 -0.29 -16.12
CA GLU A 969 58.12 -1.35 -16.93
C GLU A 969 59.16 -2.42 -17.29
N LYS A 970 58.77 -3.70 -17.38
CA LYS A 970 59.66 -4.81 -17.74
C LYS A 970 60.29 -4.57 -19.12
N GLY A 971 61.62 -4.44 -19.15
CA GLY A 971 62.39 -4.20 -20.37
C GLY A 971 62.61 -2.71 -20.71
N GLY A 972 61.99 -1.78 -19.97
CA GLY A 972 62.23 -0.35 -20.12
C GLY A 972 63.58 0.09 -19.52
N SER A 973 64.29 0.97 -20.23
CA SER A 973 65.57 1.55 -19.78
C SER A 973 65.42 2.83 -18.96
N LYS A 974 64.25 3.48 -18.98
CA LYS A 974 63.95 4.71 -18.22
C LYS A 974 62.93 4.43 -17.10
N PRO A 975 63.13 5.01 -15.90
CA PRO A 975 62.16 4.89 -14.82
C PRO A 975 60.88 5.69 -15.12
N ILE A 976 59.72 5.10 -14.82
CA ILE A 976 58.41 5.76 -14.83
C ILE A 976 58.30 6.75 -13.67
N TYR A 977 58.84 6.37 -12.51
CA TYR A 977 58.85 7.19 -11.30
C TYR A 977 60.17 6.99 -10.54
N GLU A 978 60.71 8.08 -10.00
CA GLU A 978 61.95 8.10 -9.22
C GLU A 978 61.76 9.01 -8.00
N THR A 979 62.14 8.52 -6.81
CA THR A 979 62.03 9.27 -5.56
C THR A 979 63.22 8.98 -4.65
N THR A 980 63.59 9.93 -3.79
CA THR A 980 64.69 9.80 -2.82
C THR A 980 64.12 9.66 -1.42
N LEU A 981 64.61 8.69 -0.66
CA LEU A 981 64.19 8.44 0.71
C LEU A 981 64.81 9.46 1.67
N PRO A 982 64.12 9.79 2.79
CA PRO A 982 64.68 10.67 3.82
C PRO A 982 65.92 10.04 4.45
N ASP A 983 66.89 10.88 4.82
CA ASP A 983 68.16 10.44 5.42
C ASP A 983 68.08 10.51 6.96
N GLN A 984 67.80 9.38 7.61
CA GLN A 984 67.69 9.26 9.07
C GLN A 984 68.56 8.09 9.57
N PRO A 985 69.84 8.33 9.90
CA PRO A 985 70.74 7.27 10.35
C PRO A 985 70.37 6.77 11.75
N GLY A 986 70.48 5.47 11.97
CA GLY A 986 70.23 4.78 13.24
C GLY A 986 68.76 4.45 13.52
N GLN A 987 67.84 4.76 12.60
CA GLN A 987 66.40 4.51 12.78
C GLN A 987 65.82 3.75 11.57
N TRP A 988 64.82 2.92 11.83
CA TRP A 988 64.01 2.31 10.77
C TRP A 988 63.07 3.35 10.17
N ILE A 989 63.09 3.42 8.85
CA ILE A 989 62.28 4.30 8.02
C ILE A 989 61.23 3.44 7.33
N ASP A 990 59.95 3.68 7.61
CA ASP A 990 58.83 3.16 6.81
C ASP A 990 58.43 4.22 5.79
N PHE A 991 59.10 4.17 4.64
CA PHE A 991 58.96 5.16 3.60
C PHE A 991 57.71 4.92 2.75
N VAL A 992 57.03 6.01 2.40
CA VAL A 992 55.89 6.04 1.49
C VAL A 992 56.17 7.09 0.42
N SER A 993 56.15 6.69 -0.85
CA SER A 993 56.25 7.66 -1.94
C SER A 993 54.93 8.41 -2.14
N GLU A 994 55.01 9.54 -2.85
CA GLU A 994 53.82 10.13 -3.47
C GLU A 994 53.20 9.13 -4.46
N THR A 995 51.90 9.27 -4.68
CA THR A 995 51.18 8.45 -5.66
C THR A 995 51.48 8.94 -7.07
N PHE A 996 51.65 8.01 -8.00
CA PHE A 996 51.82 8.29 -9.42
C PHE A 996 50.97 7.33 -10.24
N THR A 997 50.61 7.74 -11.45
CA THR A 997 49.81 6.91 -12.37
C THR A 997 50.71 6.20 -13.37
N THR A 998 50.39 4.94 -13.67
CA THR A 998 51.12 4.21 -14.71
C THR A 998 50.74 4.74 -16.10
N PRO A 999 51.71 5.14 -16.95
CA PRO A 999 51.44 5.54 -18.33
C PRO A 999 50.88 4.36 -19.14
N ASN A 1000 50.07 4.63 -20.18
CA ASN A 1000 49.46 3.64 -21.08
C ASN A 1000 50.49 2.60 -21.56
N ALA A 1001 50.46 1.43 -20.94
CA ALA A 1001 51.32 0.30 -21.17
C ALA A 1001 50.45 -0.95 -20.95
N GLY A 1002 50.33 -1.77 -21.99
CA GLY A 1002 49.49 -2.98 -22.02
C GLY A 1002 49.83 -4.00 -20.92
N PRO A 1003 49.45 -5.29 -21.05
CA PRO A 1003 49.70 -6.29 -20.00
C PRO A 1003 51.21 -6.54 -19.82
N GLY A 1004 51.87 -5.69 -19.03
CA GLY A 1004 53.30 -5.70 -18.76
C GLY A 1004 53.56 -5.99 -17.28
N GLU A 1005 54.65 -6.72 -17.00
CA GLU A 1005 55.16 -6.82 -15.64
C GLU A 1005 55.94 -5.53 -15.31
N TYR A 1006 56.04 -5.19 -14.03
CA TYR A 1006 56.76 -4.02 -13.56
C TYR A 1006 57.88 -4.44 -12.60
N ARG A 1007 58.85 -3.56 -12.34
CA ARG A 1007 59.91 -3.80 -11.35
C ARG A 1007 60.17 -2.56 -10.52
N VAL A 1008 60.51 -2.77 -9.24
CA VAL A 1008 60.92 -1.73 -8.31
C VAL A 1008 62.41 -1.90 -8.06
N GLU A 1009 63.19 -0.83 -8.16
CA GLU A 1009 64.62 -0.84 -7.87
C GLU A 1009 64.91 0.07 -6.69
N PHE A 1010 65.71 -0.41 -5.76
CA PHE A 1010 66.27 0.38 -4.65
C PHE A 1010 67.77 0.55 -4.89
N ILE A 1011 68.22 1.81 -4.88
CA ILE A 1011 69.58 2.20 -5.24
C ILE A 1011 70.13 3.09 -4.13
N THR A 1012 71.36 2.84 -3.69
CA THR A 1012 72.14 3.81 -2.91
C THR A 1012 73.25 4.39 -3.77
N LYS A 1013 73.30 5.72 -3.84
CA LYS A 1013 74.20 6.50 -4.70
C LYS A 1013 74.98 7.51 -3.88
N GLY A 1014 76.31 7.50 -4.03
CA GLY A 1014 77.23 8.45 -3.42
C GLY A 1014 78.64 7.86 -3.37
N ASP A 1015 79.57 8.48 -2.65
CA ASP A 1015 80.97 8.04 -2.59
C ASP A 1015 81.38 7.45 -1.23
N ASP A 1016 80.54 7.60 -0.20
CA ASP A 1016 80.86 7.24 1.19
C ASP A 1016 80.69 5.73 1.47
N LYS A 1017 81.47 5.21 2.42
CA LYS A 1017 81.25 3.86 2.99
C LYS A 1017 79.95 3.86 3.80
N GLU A 1018 79.10 2.87 3.58
CA GLU A 1018 77.79 2.81 4.25
C GLU A 1018 77.31 1.37 4.45
N THR A 1019 76.44 1.16 5.44
CA THR A 1019 75.64 -0.06 5.54
C THR A 1019 74.17 0.29 5.71
N ILE A 1020 73.34 -0.29 4.84
CA ILE A 1020 71.89 -0.13 4.83
C ILE A 1020 71.26 -1.50 5.09
N LEU A 1021 70.28 -1.52 5.97
CA LEU A 1021 69.43 -2.67 6.23
C LEU A 1021 68.10 -2.48 5.51
N VAL A 1022 67.63 -3.50 4.81
CA VAL A 1022 66.36 -3.51 4.07
C VAL A 1022 65.53 -4.66 4.58
N SER A 1023 64.38 -4.36 5.18
CA SER A 1023 63.45 -5.38 5.67
C SER A 1023 62.43 -5.75 4.60
N ASP A 1024 61.88 -4.77 3.88
CA ASP A 1024 60.82 -5.01 2.91
C ASP A 1024 60.75 -3.87 1.90
N ILE A 1025 60.52 -4.20 0.63
CA ILE A 1025 60.30 -3.23 -0.45
C ILE A 1025 59.16 -3.76 -1.29
N TYR A 1026 58.14 -2.93 -1.47
CA TYR A 1026 56.97 -3.31 -2.22
C TYR A 1026 56.25 -2.12 -2.84
N SER A 1027 55.42 -2.39 -3.82
CA SER A 1027 54.50 -1.45 -4.43
C SER A 1027 53.07 -1.71 -3.97
N GLU A 1028 52.28 -0.65 -3.86
CA GLU A 1028 50.87 -0.66 -3.54
C GLU A 1028 50.09 -0.04 -4.69
N VAL A 1029 49.01 -0.69 -5.12
CA VAL A 1029 48.26 -0.32 -6.33
C VAL A 1029 46.78 -0.14 -6.03
N SER A 1030 46.20 0.93 -6.55
CA SER A 1030 44.75 1.16 -6.60
C SER A 1030 44.27 1.13 -8.05
N HIS A 1031 43.21 0.36 -8.29
CA HIS A 1031 42.47 0.29 -9.54
C HIS A 1031 41.26 1.24 -9.57
N LEU A 1032 40.96 1.89 -8.45
CA LEU A 1032 39.85 2.82 -8.30
C LEU A 1032 40.36 4.25 -8.41
N HIS A 1033 39.71 5.02 -9.26
CA HIS A 1033 39.86 6.47 -9.36
C HIS A 1033 38.54 7.14 -9.03
N TYR A 1034 38.63 8.23 -8.29
CA TYR A 1034 37.49 9.06 -7.92
C TYR A 1034 37.65 10.42 -8.59
N TYR A 1035 36.69 10.79 -9.41
CA TYR A 1035 36.66 12.08 -10.11
C TYR A 1035 35.45 12.88 -9.68
N VAL A 1036 35.63 14.19 -9.66
CA VAL A 1036 34.57 15.17 -9.47
C VAL A 1036 34.53 16.10 -10.68
N VAL A 1037 33.32 16.36 -11.18
CA VAL A 1037 33.05 17.40 -12.17
C VAL A 1037 32.28 18.51 -11.46
N PRO A 1038 32.93 19.64 -11.12
CA PRO A 1038 32.26 20.76 -10.48
C PRO A 1038 31.38 21.54 -11.45
N GLY A 1039 30.20 21.95 -11.01
CA GLY A 1039 29.31 22.87 -11.73
C GLY A 1039 28.52 22.28 -12.90
N LYS A 1040 28.65 20.97 -13.17
CA LYS A 1040 27.95 20.30 -14.28
C LYS A 1040 27.36 18.96 -13.84
N THR A 1041 26.10 18.73 -14.20
CA THR A 1041 25.42 17.43 -14.08
C THR A 1041 25.33 16.67 -15.42
N GLU A 1042 25.45 17.38 -16.55
CA GLU A 1042 25.39 16.83 -17.92
C GLU A 1042 26.37 17.57 -18.85
N GLY A 1043 26.69 16.96 -20.01
CA GLY A 1043 27.49 17.60 -21.06
C GLY A 1043 28.95 17.91 -20.70
N TYR A 1044 29.53 17.18 -19.76
CA TYR A 1044 30.93 17.34 -19.35
C TYR A 1044 31.90 16.50 -20.20
N GLU A 1045 33.12 16.99 -20.37
CA GLU A 1045 34.19 16.30 -21.10
C GLU A 1045 35.28 15.81 -20.12
N ALA A 1046 36.18 14.93 -20.58
CA ALA A 1046 37.26 14.38 -19.76
C ALA A 1046 38.19 15.46 -19.17
N THR A 1047 38.28 16.64 -19.80
CA THR A 1047 39.05 17.81 -19.30
C THR A 1047 38.43 18.46 -18.06
N ASP A 1048 37.14 18.24 -17.81
CA ASP A 1048 36.43 18.77 -16.65
C ASP A 1048 36.69 17.94 -15.38
N PHE A 1049 37.29 16.76 -15.51
CA PHE A 1049 37.46 15.83 -14.40
C PHE A 1049 38.52 16.37 -13.45
N ARG A 1050 38.24 16.31 -12.15
CA ARG A 1050 39.19 16.59 -11.07
C ARG A 1050 39.39 15.32 -10.27
N ASP A 1051 40.62 14.80 -10.29
CA ASP A 1051 40.96 13.59 -9.55
C ASP A 1051 41.00 13.91 -8.04
N ILE A 1052 40.16 13.23 -7.27
CA ILE A 1052 40.05 13.33 -5.82
C ILE A 1052 40.51 12.05 -5.13
N THR A 1053 41.14 11.11 -5.85
CA THR A 1053 41.57 9.81 -5.33
C THR A 1053 42.49 9.96 -4.11
N ALA A 1054 43.32 11.00 -4.08
CA ALA A 1054 44.20 11.31 -2.95
C ALA A 1054 43.45 11.66 -1.65
N LEU A 1055 42.20 12.15 -1.72
CA LEU A 1055 41.40 12.47 -0.51
C LEU A 1055 41.13 11.23 0.34
N ARG A 1056 41.20 10.03 -0.24
CA ARG A 1056 41.09 8.76 0.48
C ARG A 1056 42.16 8.60 1.56
N GLU A 1057 43.32 9.22 1.40
CA GLU A 1057 44.44 9.09 2.34
C GLU A 1057 44.35 10.04 3.54
N ASN A 1058 43.48 11.05 3.48
CA ASN A 1058 43.30 12.04 4.55
C ASN A 1058 41.81 12.31 4.82
N PRO A 1059 41.06 11.32 5.33
CA PRO A 1059 39.61 11.40 5.49
C PRO A 1059 39.16 12.43 6.53
N GLU A 1060 40.03 12.84 7.47
CA GLU A 1060 39.65 13.83 8.49
C GLU A 1060 39.76 15.27 7.99
N ASN A 1061 40.80 15.60 7.20
CA ASN A 1061 41.13 16.98 6.82
C ASN A 1061 41.05 17.28 5.31
N GLY A 1062 40.80 16.27 4.45
CA GLY A 1062 40.71 16.43 3.01
C GLY A 1062 39.40 17.05 2.53
N TYR A 1063 39.48 18.11 1.73
CA TYR A 1063 38.32 18.72 1.05
C TYR A 1063 38.64 18.92 -0.43
N PHE A 1064 37.66 18.64 -1.29
CA PHE A 1064 37.62 19.20 -2.63
C PHE A 1064 37.19 20.67 -2.53
N VAL A 1065 37.88 21.56 -3.22
CA VAL A 1065 37.58 23.00 -3.24
C VAL A 1065 37.33 23.44 -4.68
N ALA A 1066 36.10 23.83 -4.97
CA ALA A 1066 35.75 24.42 -6.26
C ALA A 1066 36.37 25.83 -6.38
N GLN A 1067 36.74 26.22 -7.61
CA GLN A 1067 37.29 27.55 -7.87
C GLN A 1067 36.26 28.64 -7.57
N GLU A 1068 35.01 28.40 -7.96
CA GLU A 1068 33.85 29.25 -7.71
C GLU A 1068 32.79 28.49 -6.88
N PRO A 1069 31.88 29.18 -6.17
CA PRO A 1069 30.72 28.55 -5.55
C PRO A 1069 29.84 27.85 -6.59
N ILE A 1070 29.54 26.57 -6.37
CA ILE A 1070 28.73 25.74 -7.28
C ILE A 1070 27.53 25.17 -6.55
N ASN A 1071 26.46 24.87 -7.29
CA ASN A 1071 25.24 24.20 -6.80
C ASN A 1071 24.97 22.86 -7.52
N GLU A 1072 25.86 22.47 -8.42
CA GLU A 1072 25.78 21.24 -9.20
C GLU A 1072 27.14 20.54 -9.19
N MET A 1073 27.14 19.21 -9.09
CA MET A 1073 28.37 18.41 -9.11
C MET A 1073 28.09 16.99 -9.59
N THR A 1074 28.99 16.41 -10.38
CA THR A 1074 28.95 14.98 -10.70
C THR A 1074 30.12 14.27 -10.05
N VAL A 1075 29.86 13.15 -9.37
CA VAL A 1075 30.87 12.26 -8.81
C VAL A 1075 30.96 11.02 -9.69
N ILE A 1076 32.16 10.69 -10.11
CA ILE A 1076 32.45 9.57 -11.01
C ILE A 1076 33.47 8.67 -10.33
N VAL A 1077 33.12 7.41 -10.13
CA VAL A 1077 34.04 6.37 -9.69
C VAL A 1077 34.39 5.50 -10.87
N LEU A 1078 35.67 5.41 -11.21
CA LEU A 1078 36.19 4.64 -12.33
C LEU A 1078 37.04 3.48 -11.82
N ALA A 1079 36.60 2.26 -12.09
CA ALA A 1079 37.30 1.03 -11.79
C ALA A 1079 38.05 0.53 -13.04
N LYS A 1080 39.38 0.67 -13.02
CA LYS A 1080 40.28 0.23 -14.09
C LYS A 1080 40.39 -1.30 -14.20
N SER A 1081 40.00 -2.03 -13.14
CA SER A 1081 40.09 -3.48 -13.04
C SER A 1081 38.95 -4.05 -12.19
N ASN A 1082 38.68 -5.36 -12.32
CA ASN A 1082 37.69 -6.10 -11.53
C ASN A 1082 38.24 -6.64 -10.20
N LYS A 1083 39.48 -6.29 -9.84
CA LYS A 1083 40.19 -6.81 -8.66
C LYS A 1083 39.88 -6.07 -7.35
N GLN A 1084 39.19 -4.93 -7.40
CA GLN A 1084 38.88 -4.11 -6.23
C GLN A 1084 37.37 -3.98 -5.99
N TYR A 1085 37.05 -3.71 -4.74
CA TYR A 1085 35.69 -3.63 -4.23
C TYR A 1085 35.39 -2.23 -3.70
N LEU A 1086 34.17 -1.78 -3.98
CA LEU A 1086 33.56 -0.55 -3.50
C LEU A 1086 32.59 -0.91 -2.38
N TYR A 1087 32.78 -0.33 -1.20
CA TYR A 1087 31.92 -0.57 -0.05
C TYR A 1087 30.89 0.55 0.10
N GLY A 1088 31.30 1.82 0.05
CA GLY A 1088 30.39 2.95 0.15
C GLY A 1088 31.11 4.29 0.14
N MET A 1089 30.38 5.40 0.23
CA MET A 1089 30.95 6.74 0.24
C MET A 1089 30.03 7.72 0.95
N THR A 1090 30.58 8.69 1.67
CA THR A 1090 29.84 9.80 2.27
C THR A 1090 30.31 11.11 1.64
N ILE A 1091 29.38 11.99 1.26
CA ILE A 1091 29.65 13.32 0.72
C ILE A 1091 29.08 14.35 1.70
N ASN A 1092 29.92 15.26 2.20
CA ASN A 1092 29.51 16.37 3.05
C ASN A 1092 29.81 17.70 2.36
N PRO A 1093 28.87 18.28 1.61
CA PRO A 1093 29.00 19.63 1.09
C PRO A 1093 28.96 20.66 2.23
N LEU A 1094 29.91 21.60 2.22
CA LEU A 1094 29.92 22.74 3.13
C LEU A 1094 29.30 23.93 2.40
N TYR A 1095 28.01 24.13 2.65
CA TYR A 1095 27.25 25.25 2.09
C TYR A 1095 27.79 26.58 2.61
N LEU A 1096 27.81 27.58 1.73
CA LEU A 1096 28.06 28.95 2.12
C LEU A 1096 26.79 29.48 2.80
N GLN A 1097 26.91 29.91 4.07
CA GLN A 1097 25.83 30.59 4.79
C GLN A 1097 25.58 31.98 4.24
#